data_AF-A0A8H3R3Q7-F1
#
_entry.id   AF-A0A8H3R3Q7-F1
#
_cell.length_a   1.000
_cell.length_b   1.000
_cell.length_c   1.000
_cell.angle_alpha   90.00
_cell.angle_beta   90.00
_cell.angle_gamma   90.00
#
_symmetry.space_group_name_H-M   'P 1'
#
loop_
_entity.id
_entity.type
_entity.pdbx_description
1 polymer ?
#
loop_
_entity_poly.entity_id
_entity_poly.type
_entity_poly.pdbx_seq_one_letter_code
_entity_poly.pdbx_strand_id
1 'polypeptide(L)'
;MGIYKSYKRKYQARKAAQKSLEKRRNVTRNNTIKEITSQLTTMDQNQLNNTLTSLLPKPSVTKEYRQRNKLITSIQELPDEEVPAANHLVATMRYPKGSDSGKLLSPYLQKKAYNYIANTLYKPQSSNESLKDAKSKLELENKKLHRQNNKLIGRTRSLGAQIGHLCNQKSHHISKIRSLVQKSSIMTEDAFKEKIKSLFMVNKRKYSSNTVWLATSIAQVGEISMRSTVECTKLIYEFLTEESPQNCLSTSTLHTWHKDVSQIYINNHISQIANAPVFGIMVDESTRGEIKNFVLCYQVWDEKEQMPIVTMSCLKDIPKCNSETVSNIVIQSIQEDGLDITKCILWVTDNTAYMSSDKNGAVSLFNKKTGTSTFRIGCGLHIIQIIFNHFEQEAFGKISTGFSRKLHPYNLLYLAWNLHDGYNSNLYDGLMGFHYNQYQLPLHSRWGYELRTAKQYLDHCEAHILFACWFIVQLENHRNTPKAYLNDWRLFESWLSNSLINIQIKCLVNFAEHFYEPLVQFIVGNDPNLRIIQNGKLSQLPFGRRAHEMSEKVFEWKAFLENIKNNVEMFFADELLEAIETLPNDEFEKLFSDLENGINKAYEYFEKWLDPWLHLPLAICRLGGDSAHSFANSFRFTILRRDWNKTPTDMELRLAKDLENDINCGNSNTFGLQEMLFDNDEFNDEFEEFCKADNPMLYKFPHLYSFVKTHIYFIIIHQQQVEGLFNKLDLKTHANMSLSLKQSKLRLASGKILKEDLTLGLEEIRAQRKKQKIIPLQDKQLSQYGEVVASNLFNCIIGNK
;
A
#
# COMPACT_ATOMS: atom_id res chain seq x y z
N MET A 1 25.34 24.51 21.05
CA MET A 1 24.93 25.71 21.83
C MET A 1 25.32 27.07 21.22
N GLY A 2 26.52 27.26 20.65
CA GLY A 2 26.99 28.58 20.17
C GLY A 2 26.29 29.12 18.92
N ILE A 3 26.03 28.25 17.94
CA ILE A 3 25.33 28.59 16.68
C ILE A 3 23.85 28.90 16.95
N TYR A 4 23.22 28.10 17.81
CA TYR A 4 21.83 28.27 18.25
C TYR A 4 21.58 29.58 19.02
N LYS A 5 22.49 29.94 19.93
CA LYS A 5 22.47 31.25 20.61
C LYS A 5 22.75 32.42 19.65
N SER A 6 23.55 32.22 18.61
CA SER A 6 23.88 33.24 17.60
C SER A 6 22.67 33.61 16.73
N TYR A 7 21.90 32.61 16.29
CA TYR A 7 20.67 32.85 15.51
C TYR A 7 19.55 33.47 16.36
N LYS A 8 19.34 32.97 17.59
CA LYS A 8 18.40 33.57 18.56
C LYS A 8 18.78 35.02 18.87
N ARG A 9 20.08 35.34 19.00
CA ARG A 9 20.58 36.71 19.21
C ARG A 9 20.39 37.62 17.99
N LYS A 10 20.66 37.15 16.75
CA LYS A 10 20.41 37.95 15.54
C LYS A 10 18.93 38.29 15.37
N TYR A 11 18.04 37.34 15.68
CA TYR A 11 16.60 37.54 15.63
C TYR A 11 16.09 38.45 16.75
N GLN A 12 16.54 38.26 17.99
CA GLN A 12 16.24 39.15 19.12
C GLN A 12 16.80 40.56 18.91
N ALA A 13 17.96 40.71 18.26
CA ALA A 13 18.54 42.01 17.91
C ALA A 13 17.68 42.76 16.88
N ARG A 14 17.10 42.06 15.89
CA ARG A 14 16.13 42.64 14.96
C ARG A 14 14.85 43.11 15.66
N LYS A 15 14.33 42.31 16.61
CA LYS A 15 13.15 42.66 17.42
C LYS A 15 13.41 43.83 18.39
N ALA A 16 14.62 43.91 18.97
CA ALA A 16 15.05 45.00 19.84
C ALA A 16 15.29 46.31 19.05
N ALA A 17 15.82 46.22 17.84
CA ALA A 17 15.96 47.36 16.93
C ALA A 17 14.58 47.98 16.59
N GLN A 18 13.57 47.15 16.32
CA GLN A 18 12.19 47.59 16.09
C GLN A 18 11.58 48.30 17.32
N LYS A 19 11.70 47.72 18.52
CA LYS A 19 11.25 48.36 19.78
C LYS A 19 11.99 49.66 20.11
N SER A 20 13.27 49.75 19.80
CA SER A 20 14.08 50.98 19.96
C SER A 20 13.60 52.08 19.01
N LEU A 21 13.23 51.72 17.78
CA LEU A 21 12.71 52.64 16.78
C LEU A 21 11.33 53.19 17.15
N GLU A 22 10.45 52.35 17.71
CA GLU A 22 9.16 52.77 18.29
C GLU A 22 9.34 53.66 19.52
N LYS A 23 10.28 53.33 20.41
CA LYS A 23 10.59 54.16 21.59
C LYS A 23 11.14 55.53 21.18
N ARG A 24 12.00 55.60 20.17
CA ARG A 24 12.47 56.88 19.60
C ARG A 24 11.32 57.68 19.00
N ARG A 25 10.44 57.05 18.20
CA ARG A 25 9.24 57.71 17.66
C ARG A 25 8.32 58.26 18.75
N ASN A 26 8.14 57.54 19.85
CA ASN A 26 7.33 57.99 20.99
C ASN A 26 8.01 59.11 21.80
N VAL A 27 9.34 59.10 21.94
CA VAL A 27 10.09 60.20 22.56
C VAL A 27 10.04 61.46 21.69
N THR A 28 10.23 61.34 20.38
CA THR A 28 10.09 62.46 19.44
C THR A 28 8.67 63.03 19.51
N ARG A 29 7.64 62.18 19.47
CA ARG A 29 6.24 62.59 19.61
C ARG A 29 5.97 63.30 20.94
N ASN A 30 6.48 62.79 22.06
CA ASN A 30 6.27 63.41 23.38
C ASN A 30 7.04 64.72 23.54
N ASN A 31 8.21 64.87 22.93
CA ASN A 31 8.96 66.13 22.88
C ASN A 31 8.21 67.17 22.03
N THR A 32 7.69 66.78 20.87
CA THR A 32 6.85 67.66 20.04
C THR A 32 5.57 68.08 20.77
N ILE A 33 4.95 67.18 21.54
CA ILE A 33 3.78 67.53 22.37
C ILE A 33 4.16 68.49 23.50
N LYS A 34 5.31 68.31 24.17
CA LYS A 34 5.79 69.27 25.18
C LYS A 34 6.09 70.65 24.60
N GLU A 35 6.67 70.69 23.40
CA GLU A 35 6.99 71.93 22.70
C GLU A 35 5.73 72.68 22.26
N ILE A 36 4.74 71.95 21.73
CA ILE A 36 3.40 72.50 21.43
C ILE A 36 2.73 73.04 22.71
N THR A 37 2.79 72.30 23.82
CA THR A 37 2.18 72.73 25.08
C THR A 37 2.88 73.98 25.66
N SER A 38 4.21 74.08 25.57
CA SER A 38 4.98 75.27 25.98
C SER A 38 4.62 76.51 25.15
N GLN A 39 4.43 76.34 23.84
CA GLN A 39 4.01 77.41 22.95
C GLN A 39 2.56 77.83 23.22
N LEU A 40 1.67 76.88 23.52
CA LEU A 40 0.28 77.17 23.89
C LEU A 40 0.16 77.92 25.23
N THR A 41 1.05 77.67 26.20
CA THR A 41 1.04 78.37 27.49
C THR A 41 1.58 79.81 27.44
N THR A 42 2.22 80.20 26.35
CA THR A 42 2.81 81.55 26.18
C THR A 42 2.03 82.43 25.20
N MET A 43 1.01 81.88 24.53
CA MET A 43 0.14 82.61 23.61
C MET A 43 -0.97 83.36 24.36
N ASP A 44 -1.27 84.58 23.93
CA ASP A 44 -2.45 85.32 24.41
C ASP A 44 -3.75 84.87 23.72
N GLN A 45 -4.90 85.25 24.29
CA GLN A 45 -6.21 84.80 23.83
C GLN A 45 -6.52 85.17 22.36
N ASN A 46 -5.98 86.28 21.86
CA ASN A 46 -6.17 86.71 20.47
C ASN A 46 -5.25 85.95 19.51
N GLN A 47 -4.02 85.67 19.91
CA GLN A 47 -3.09 84.82 19.16
C GLN A 47 -3.58 83.36 19.11
N LEU A 48 -4.12 82.86 20.21
CA LEU A 48 -4.76 81.54 20.28
C LEU A 48 -5.98 81.48 19.35
N ASN A 49 -6.84 82.50 19.38
CA ASN A 49 -8.03 82.57 18.52
C ASN A 49 -7.70 82.71 17.02
N ASN A 50 -6.64 83.44 16.65
CA ASN A 50 -6.20 83.54 15.26
C ASN A 50 -5.57 82.23 14.76
N THR A 51 -4.79 81.55 15.60
CA THR A 51 -4.22 80.23 15.30
C THR A 51 -5.31 79.16 15.21
N LEU A 52 -6.33 79.25 16.08
CA LEU A 52 -7.52 78.41 16.01
C LEU A 52 -8.35 78.72 14.75
N THR A 53 -8.38 79.97 14.28
CA THR A 53 -9.10 80.37 13.06
C THR A 53 -8.38 79.97 11.77
N SER A 54 -7.05 79.82 11.78
CA SER A 54 -6.29 79.24 10.65
C SER A 54 -6.22 77.71 10.66
N LEU A 55 -6.46 77.06 11.80
CA LEU A 55 -6.59 75.60 11.93
C LEU A 55 -8.03 75.08 11.79
N LEU A 56 -9.03 75.94 12.02
CA LEU A 56 -10.44 75.63 11.76
C LEU A 56 -10.77 75.93 10.29
N PRO A 57 -11.22 74.97 9.48
CA PRO A 57 -11.96 75.30 8.26
C PRO A 57 -13.30 75.92 8.68
N LYS A 58 -13.40 77.25 8.65
CA LYS A 58 -14.64 78.02 8.82
C LYS A 58 -15.27 78.36 7.44
N PRO A 59 -16.59 78.58 7.32
CA PRO A 59 -17.67 77.58 7.44
C PRO A 59 -18.70 77.68 6.27
N SER A 60 -19.25 76.55 5.80
CA SER A 60 -20.66 76.09 5.93
C SER A 60 -21.47 76.12 4.63
N VAL A 61 -21.08 75.25 3.69
CA VAL A 61 -21.88 74.82 2.51
C VAL A 61 -21.53 73.33 2.32
N THR A 62 -22.51 72.45 2.47
CA THR A 62 -22.28 71.10 3.00
C THR A 62 -21.55 70.15 2.06
N LYS A 63 -20.46 69.59 2.59
CA LYS A 63 -19.57 68.54 2.05
C LYS A 63 -20.32 67.31 1.51
N GLU A 64 -21.52 67.05 2.04
CA GLU A 64 -22.46 66.04 1.58
C GLU A 64 -22.89 66.25 0.13
N TYR A 65 -23.06 67.51 -0.32
CA TYR A 65 -23.45 67.82 -1.71
C TYR A 65 -22.31 67.56 -2.70
N ARG A 66 -21.06 67.86 -2.32
CA ARG A 66 -19.88 67.53 -3.15
C ARG A 66 -19.56 66.03 -3.16
N GLN A 67 -19.73 65.33 -2.03
CA GLN A 67 -19.53 63.89 -1.96
C GLN A 67 -20.63 63.13 -2.71
N ARG A 68 -21.87 63.59 -2.61
CA ARG A 68 -23.01 63.09 -3.39
C ARG A 68 -22.79 63.32 -4.88
N ASN A 69 -22.39 64.52 -5.28
CA ASN A 69 -22.12 64.81 -6.69
C ASN A 69 -20.92 64.01 -7.21
N LYS A 70 -19.84 63.85 -6.44
CA LYS A 70 -18.72 62.96 -6.81
C LYS A 70 -19.16 61.52 -7.00
N LEU A 71 -19.98 60.98 -6.10
CA LEU A 71 -20.48 59.61 -6.21
C LEU A 71 -21.40 59.44 -7.43
N ILE A 72 -22.26 60.43 -7.71
CA ILE A 72 -23.13 60.45 -8.89
C ILE A 72 -22.29 60.51 -10.17
N THR A 73 -21.28 61.38 -10.23
CA THR A 73 -20.37 61.48 -11.38
C THR A 73 -19.58 60.19 -11.59
N SER A 74 -19.06 59.57 -10.53
CA SER A 74 -18.33 58.29 -10.64
C SER A 74 -19.21 57.10 -11.03
N ILE A 75 -20.51 57.11 -10.70
CA ILE A 75 -21.46 56.10 -11.19
C ILE A 75 -21.83 56.37 -12.66
N GLN A 76 -21.88 57.63 -13.08
CA GLN A 76 -22.15 58.03 -14.48
C GLN A 76 -20.95 57.83 -15.42
N GLU A 77 -19.74 57.71 -14.87
CA GLU A 77 -18.52 57.37 -15.61
C GLU A 77 -18.35 55.85 -15.83
N LEU A 78 -19.23 55.01 -15.25
CA LEU A 78 -19.26 53.57 -15.52
C LEU A 78 -19.85 53.28 -16.91
N PRO A 79 -19.45 52.18 -17.57
CA PRO A 79 -20.08 51.73 -18.81
C PRO A 79 -21.60 51.55 -18.62
N ASP A 80 -22.40 51.93 -19.63
CA ASP A 80 -23.88 51.95 -19.53
C ASP A 80 -24.49 50.62 -19.07
N GLU A 81 -23.82 49.50 -19.33
CA GLU A 81 -24.20 48.14 -18.94
C GLU A 81 -24.06 47.88 -17.42
N GLU A 82 -23.19 48.62 -16.73
CA GLU A 82 -22.85 48.42 -15.31
C GLU A 82 -23.59 49.40 -14.37
N VAL A 83 -24.10 50.51 -14.92
CA VAL A 83 -24.89 51.51 -14.18
C VAL A 83 -26.14 50.90 -13.49
N PRO A 84 -26.91 49.97 -14.11
CA PRO A 84 -28.04 49.32 -13.45
C PRO A 84 -27.63 48.50 -12.22
N ALA A 85 -26.47 47.85 -12.25
CA ALA A 85 -25.96 47.05 -11.14
C ALA A 85 -25.51 47.93 -9.96
N ALA A 86 -24.84 49.06 -10.24
CA ALA A 86 -24.48 50.04 -9.22
C ALA A 86 -25.73 50.66 -8.56
N ASN A 87 -26.77 50.95 -9.36
CA ASN A 87 -28.05 51.43 -8.84
C ASN A 87 -28.78 50.37 -7.99
N HIS A 88 -28.76 49.11 -8.42
CA HIS A 88 -29.35 48.01 -7.66
C HIS A 88 -28.65 47.79 -6.30
N LEU A 89 -27.33 47.94 -6.26
CA LEU A 89 -26.52 47.87 -5.03
C LEU A 89 -26.91 48.97 -4.03
N VAL A 90 -27.03 50.22 -4.49
CA VAL A 90 -27.42 51.36 -3.62
C VAL A 90 -28.86 51.19 -3.09
N ALA A 91 -29.75 50.58 -3.88
CA ALA A 91 -31.13 50.30 -3.48
C ALA A 91 -31.23 49.16 -2.45
N THR A 92 -30.45 48.08 -2.62
CA THR A 92 -30.42 46.94 -1.71
C THR A 92 -29.69 47.22 -0.40
N MET A 93 -28.87 48.27 -0.34
CA MET A 93 -28.20 48.74 0.89
C MET A 93 -29.10 49.52 1.85
N ARG A 94 -30.41 49.59 1.60
CA ARG A 94 -31.41 50.20 2.48
C ARG A 94 -32.35 49.15 3.06
N TYR A 95 -32.81 49.35 4.29
CA TYR A 95 -33.78 48.44 4.89
C TYR A 95 -35.08 48.44 4.09
N PRO A 96 -35.54 47.27 3.59
CA PRO A 96 -36.71 47.22 2.70
C PRO A 96 -38.03 47.40 3.45
N LYS A 97 -38.11 47.01 4.74
CA LYS A 97 -39.31 47.09 5.59
C LYS A 97 -38.91 47.23 7.08
N GLY A 98 -39.84 47.68 7.93
CA GLY A 98 -39.63 47.85 9.38
C GLY A 98 -39.44 49.31 9.82
N SER A 99 -39.21 49.54 11.12
CA SER A 99 -39.07 50.89 11.72
C SER A 99 -37.92 51.73 11.15
N ASP A 100 -36.96 51.09 10.48
CA ASP A 100 -35.82 51.73 9.82
C ASP A 100 -35.88 51.64 8.29
N SER A 101 -37.05 51.32 7.73
CA SER A 101 -37.28 51.29 6.28
C SER A 101 -36.82 52.58 5.61
N GLY A 102 -35.99 52.44 4.57
CA GLY A 102 -35.39 53.56 3.83
C GLY A 102 -34.07 54.11 4.39
N LYS A 103 -33.63 53.72 5.60
CA LYS A 103 -32.30 54.07 6.15
C LYS A 103 -31.21 53.13 5.61
N LEU A 104 -29.97 53.62 5.52
CA LEU A 104 -28.80 52.83 5.08
C LEU A 104 -28.40 51.78 6.13
N LEU A 105 -27.94 50.60 5.68
CA LEU A 105 -27.39 49.52 6.51
C LEU A 105 -26.27 50.01 7.45
N SER A 106 -26.12 49.35 8.62
CA SER A 106 -25.20 49.79 9.68
C SER A 106 -23.74 49.98 9.22
N PRO A 107 -22.98 50.92 9.85
CA PRO A 107 -21.56 51.15 9.53
C PRO A 107 -20.68 49.88 9.61
N TYR A 108 -21.07 48.91 10.44
CA TYR A 108 -20.39 47.62 10.56
C TYR A 108 -20.51 46.78 9.28
N LEU A 109 -21.70 46.71 8.68
CA LEU A 109 -21.92 45.99 7.42
C LEU A 109 -21.30 46.70 6.23
N GLN A 110 -21.29 48.04 6.24
CA GLN A 110 -20.56 48.85 5.25
C GLN A 110 -19.05 48.63 5.34
N LYS A 111 -18.50 48.52 6.55
CA LYS A 111 -17.08 48.21 6.77
C LYS A 111 -16.75 46.77 6.39
N LYS A 112 -17.68 45.82 6.57
CA LYS A 112 -17.52 44.42 6.12
C LYS A 112 -17.55 44.31 4.59
N ALA A 113 -18.43 45.07 3.92
CA ALA A 113 -18.47 45.17 2.46
C ALA A 113 -17.22 45.90 1.90
N TYR A 114 -16.77 46.99 2.53
CA TYR A 114 -15.52 47.67 2.18
C TYR A 114 -14.31 46.76 2.38
N ASN A 115 -14.23 46.00 3.47
CA ASN A 115 -13.14 45.05 3.70
C ASN A 115 -13.19 43.89 2.69
N TYR A 116 -14.37 43.45 2.28
CA TYR A 116 -14.53 42.45 1.23
C TYR A 116 -14.02 42.98 -0.12
N ILE A 117 -14.38 44.22 -0.47
CA ILE A 117 -13.92 44.91 -1.70
C ILE A 117 -12.42 45.26 -1.63
N ALA A 118 -11.91 45.72 -0.48
CA ALA A 118 -10.49 46.04 -0.29
C ALA A 118 -9.61 44.77 -0.30
N ASN A 119 -10.10 43.65 0.23
CA ASN A 119 -9.40 42.36 0.19
C ASN A 119 -9.44 41.71 -1.21
N THR A 120 -10.43 42.05 -2.05
CA THR A 120 -10.51 41.57 -3.43
C THR A 120 -9.82 42.49 -4.44
N LEU A 121 -9.70 43.80 -4.16
CA LEU A 121 -9.05 44.77 -5.05
C LEU A 121 -7.61 45.15 -4.66
N TYR A 122 -7.16 44.91 -3.43
CA TYR A 122 -5.80 45.23 -2.95
C TYR A 122 -5.10 44.06 -2.25
N LYS A 123 -4.97 42.92 -2.94
CA LYS A 123 -3.76 42.09 -2.70
C LYS A 123 -2.56 42.85 -3.31
N PRO A 124 -1.38 42.86 -2.66
CA PRO A 124 -0.17 43.31 -3.32
C PRO A 124 -0.08 42.51 -4.62
N GLN A 125 0.10 43.20 -5.75
CA GLN A 125 0.47 42.54 -6.99
C GLN A 125 1.68 41.66 -6.66
N SER A 126 1.45 40.36 -6.55
CA SER A 126 2.43 39.37 -6.94
C SER A 126 3.04 39.90 -8.23
N SER A 127 4.37 40.00 -8.29
CA SER A 127 5.07 40.55 -9.45
C SER A 127 4.44 40.04 -10.75
N ASN A 128 4.45 40.85 -11.82
CA ASN A 128 3.86 40.42 -13.09
C ASN A 128 4.43 39.05 -13.56
N GLU A 129 5.64 38.72 -13.13
CA GLU A 129 6.26 37.39 -13.22
C GLU A 129 5.60 36.35 -12.31
N SER A 130 5.39 36.61 -11.02
CA SER A 130 4.66 35.73 -10.10
C SER A 130 3.21 35.45 -10.55
N LEU A 131 2.51 36.44 -11.13
CA LEU A 131 1.18 36.25 -11.72
C LEU A 131 1.25 35.48 -13.05
N LYS A 132 2.28 35.71 -13.88
CA LYS A 132 2.54 34.90 -15.08
C LYS A 132 2.89 33.46 -14.73
N ASP A 133 3.63 33.23 -13.65
CA ASP A 133 4.03 31.91 -13.17
C ASP A 133 2.84 31.20 -12.53
N ALA A 134 2.04 31.88 -11.70
CA ALA A 134 0.80 31.33 -11.16
C ALA A 134 -0.20 31.04 -12.28
N LYS A 135 -0.35 31.93 -13.26
CA LYS A 135 -1.19 31.70 -14.45
C LYS A 135 -0.65 30.54 -15.28
N SER A 136 0.65 30.44 -15.48
CA SER A 136 1.28 29.33 -16.22
C SER A 136 1.16 28.00 -15.47
N LYS A 137 1.24 28.02 -14.14
CA LYS A 137 1.07 26.86 -13.26
C LYS A 137 -0.38 26.41 -13.22
N LEU A 138 -1.33 27.35 -13.12
CA LEU A 138 -2.77 27.08 -13.23
C LEU A 138 -3.15 26.64 -14.64
N GLU A 139 -2.59 27.20 -15.70
CA GLU A 139 -2.80 26.74 -17.07
C GLU A 139 -2.23 25.33 -17.28
N LEU A 140 -1.08 25.00 -16.66
CA LEU A 140 -0.51 23.67 -16.67
C LEU A 140 -1.37 22.68 -15.88
N GLU A 141 -1.89 23.09 -14.72
CA GLU A 141 -2.78 22.30 -13.89
C GLU A 141 -4.13 22.09 -14.55
N ASN A 142 -4.70 23.13 -15.18
CA ASN A 142 -5.94 23.05 -15.94
C ASN A 142 -5.75 22.20 -17.22
N LYS A 143 -4.58 22.27 -17.87
CA LYS A 143 -4.20 21.32 -18.94
C LYS A 143 -4.04 19.90 -18.41
N LYS A 144 -3.48 19.68 -17.21
CA LYS A 144 -3.39 18.37 -16.56
C LYS A 144 -4.78 17.83 -16.22
N LEU A 145 -5.65 18.65 -15.65
CA LEU A 145 -7.04 18.31 -15.34
C LEU A 145 -7.84 18.04 -16.60
N HIS A 146 -7.67 18.83 -17.67
CA HIS A 146 -8.27 18.50 -18.97
C HIS A 146 -7.72 17.21 -19.56
N ARG A 147 -6.43 16.91 -19.43
CA ARG A 147 -5.85 15.62 -19.85
C ARG A 147 -6.40 14.46 -19.00
N GLN A 148 -6.54 14.64 -17.68
CA GLN A 148 -7.12 13.65 -16.78
C GLN A 148 -8.60 13.43 -17.07
N ASN A 149 -9.36 14.51 -17.29
CA ASN A 149 -10.78 14.45 -17.63
C ASN A 149 -10.96 13.83 -19.03
N ASN A 150 -10.13 14.17 -20.01
CA ASN A 150 -10.12 13.50 -21.32
C ASN A 150 -9.71 12.03 -21.23
N LYS A 151 -8.80 11.67 -20.30
CA LYS A 151 -8.44 10.28 -20.00
C LYS A 151 -9.59 9.54 -19.31
N LEU A 152 -10.33 10.19 -18.42
CA LEU A 152 -11.53 9.65 -17.77
C LEU A 152 -12.66 9.50 -18.78
N ILE A 153 -12.96 10.51 -19.59
CA ILE A 153 -13.91 10.45 -20.70
C ILE A 153 -13.49 9.36 -21.69
N GLY A 154 -12.20 9.24 -22.01
CA GLY A 154 -11.64 8.17 -22.83
C GLY A 154 -11.83 6.79 -22.20
N ARG A 155 -11.63 6.66 -20.89
CA ARG A 155 -11.91 5.44 -20.12
C ARG A 155 -13.40 5.14 -20.08
N THR A 156 -14.27 6.12 -19.87
CA THR A 156 -15.73 5.95 -19.85
C THR A 156 -16.24 5.58 -21.24
N ARG A 157 -15.72 6.18 -22.31
CA ARG A 157 -16.01 5.78 -23.69
C ARG A 157 -15.45 4.40 -24.01
N SER A 158 -14.26 4.07 -23.53
CA SER A 158 -13.65 2.74 -23.67
C SER A 158 -14.42 1.68 -22.89
N LEU A 159 -14.88 1.99 -21.68
CA LEU A 159 -15.73 1.14 -20.86
C LEU A 159 -17.11 1.00 -21.50
N GLY A 160 -17.67 2.09 -22.02
CA GLY A 160 -18.90 2.07 -22.82
C GLY A 160 -18.75 1.25 -24.10
N ALA A 161 -17.60 1.33 -24.78
CA ALA A 161 -17.27 0.51 -25.94
C ALA A 161 -16.98 -0.94 -25.56
N GLN A 162 -16.38 -1.21 -24.39
CA GLN A 162 -16.20 -2.55 -23.84
C GLN A 162 -17.54 -3.16 -23.41
N ILE A 163 -18.42 -2.39 -22.79
CA ILE A 163 -19.80 -2.79 -22.47
C ILE A 163 -20.56 -3.02 -23.77
N GLY A 164 -20.45 -2.14 -24.75
CA GLY A 164 -21.03 -2.31 -26.08
C GLY A 164 -20.47 -3.55 -26.79
N HIS A 165 -19.18 -3.80 -26.68
CA HIS A 165 -18.51 -5.00 -27.21
C HIS A 165 -18.94 -6.26 -26.44
N LEU A 166 -19.12 -6.21 -25.12
CA LEU A 166 -19.63 -7.31 -24.30
C LEU A 166 -21.11 -7.57 -24.61
N CYS A 167 -21.91 -6.53 -24.81
CA CYS A 167 -23.30 -6.62 -25.26
C CYS A 167 -23.36 -7.19 -26.67
N ASN A 168 -22.47 -6.78 -27.58
CA ASN A 168 -22.35 -7.33 -28.92
C ASN A 168 -21.81 -8.76 -28.90
N GLN A 169 -20.86 -9.10 -28.03
CA GLN A 169 -20.36 -10.47 -27.84
C GLN A 169 -21.44 -11.35 -27.26
N LYS A 170 -22.23 -10.85 -26.30
CA LYS A 170 -23.40 -11.53 -25.74
C LYS A 170 -24.44 -11.74 -26.83
N SER A 171 -24.80 -10.71 -27.59
CA SER A 171 -25.72 -10.81 -28.72
C SER A 171 -25.19 -11.73 -29.82
N HIS A 172 -23.88 -11.70 -30.08
CA HIS A 172 -23.22 -12.57 -31.05
C HIS A 172 -23.15 -14.00 -30.54
N HIS A 173 -22.91 -14.24 -29.24
CA HIS A 173 -23.02 -15.55 -28.60
C HIS A 173 -24.45 -16.06 -28.63
N ILE A 174 -25.44 -15.23 -28.31
CA ILE A 174 -26.86 -15.57 -28.40
C ILE A 174 -27.23 -15.88 -29.85
N SER A 175 -26.80 -15.08 -30.82
CA SER A 175 -27.03 -15.32 -32.24
C SER A 175 -26.26 -16.53 -32.76
N LYS A 176 -25.07 -16.81 -32.23
CA LYS A 176 -24.29 -18.03 -32.54
C LYS A 176 -24.95 -19.25 -31.94
N ILE A 177 -25.46 -19.18 -30.71
CA ILE A 177 -26.29 -20.22 -30.08
C ILE A 177 -27.56 -20.41 -30.91
N ARG A 178 -28.30 -19.35 -31.23
CA ARG A 178 -29.51 -19.41 -32.07
C ARG A 178 -29.23 -19.96 -33.46
N SER A 179 -28.12 -19.57 -34.09
CA SER A 179 -27.70 -20.09 -35.38
C SER A 179 -27.27 -21.55 -35.29
N LEU A 180 -26.58 -21.96 -34.22
CA LEU A 180 -26.22 -23.36 -33.95
C LEU A 180 -27.48 -24.19 -33.67
N VAL A 181 -28.47 -23.64 -32.98
CA VAL A 181 -29.79 -24.25 -32.75
C VAL A 181 -30.59 -24.33 -34.05
N GLN A 182 -30.55 -23.30 -34.91
CA GLN A 182 -31.18 -23.31 -36.23
C GLN A 182 -30.50 -24.27 -37.21
N LYS A 183 -29.18 -24.44 -37.12
CA LYS A 183 -28.39 -25.33 -37.96
C LYS A 183 -28.28 -26.75 -37.41
N SER A 184 -28.63 -26.97 -36.14
CA SER A 184 -28.67 -28.32 -35.58
C SER A 184 -29.88 -29.05 -36.14
N SER A 185 -29.64 -30.25 -36.68
CA SER A 185 -30.71 -31.22 -36.92
C SER A 185 -31.62 -31.28 -35.70
N ILE A 186 -32.94 -31.28 -35.89
CA ILE A 186 -33.94 -31.42 -34.83
C ILE A 186 -33.57 -32.66 -34.01
N MET A 187 -32.89 -32.42 -32.89
CA MET A 187 -32.49 -33.46 -31.97
C MET A 187 -33.70 -33.64 -31.07
N THR A 188 -34.21 -34.87 -30.99
CA THR A 188 -35.33 -35.15 -30.10
C THR A 188 -34.94 -34.82 -28.67
N GLU A 189 -35.93 -34.52 -27.83
CA GLU A 189 -35.72 -34.25 -26.41
C GLU A 189 -34.95 -35.38 -25.73
N ASP A 190 -35.26 -36.63 -26.09
CA ASP A 190 -34.55 -37.83 -25.64
C ASP A 190 -33.08 -37.85 -26.10
N ALA A 191 -32.82 -37.52 -27.36
CA ALA A 191 -31.45 -37.46 -27.88
C ALA A 191 -30.65 -36.31 -27.23
N PHE A 192 -31.30 -35.22 -26.84
CA PHE A 192 -30.68 -34.16 -26.04
C PHE A 192 -30.36 -34.62 -24.62
N LYS A 193 -31.33 -35.21 -23.92
CA LYS A 193 -31.17 -35.75 -22.56
C LYS A 193 -30.03 -36.78 -22.52
N GLU A 194 -29.99 -37.72 -23.47
CA GLU A 194 -28.91 -38.72 -23.57
C GLU A 194 -27.54 -38.09 -23.85
N LYS A 195 -27.48 -37.07 -24.71
CA LYS A 195 -26.22 -36.35 -24.96
C LYS A 195 -25.74 -35.59 -23.73
N ILE A 196 -26.63 -34.93 -22.98
CA ILE A 196 -26.29 -34.28 -21.71
C ILE A 196 -25.83 -35.32 -20.67
N LYS A 197 -26.53 -36.45 -20.53
CA LYS A 197 -26.11 -37.54 -19.63
C LYS A 197 -24.71 -38.05 -19.96
N SER A 198 -24.38 -38.20 -21.25
CA SER A 198 -23.04 -38.60 -21.70
C SER A 198 -21.95 -37.57 -21.36
N LEU A 199 -22.31 -36.28 -21.25
CA LEU A 199 -21.39 -35.23 -20.81
C LEU A 199 -21.17 -35.27 -19.31
N PHE A 200 -22.14 -35.76 -18.53
CA PHE A 200 -22.02 -35.89 -17.07
C PHE A 200 -21.31 -37.19 -16.64
N MET A 201 -21.63 -38.30 -17.30
CA MET A 201 -21.16 -39.64 -16.97
C MET A 201 -20.56 -40.34 -18.19
N VAL A 202 -19.37 -40.92 -18.02
CA VAL A 202 -18.71 -41.78 -19.02
C VAL A 202 -19.42 -43.14 -19.07
N ASN A 203 -19.89 -43.62 -17.92
CA ASN A 203 -20.75 -44.79 -17.78
C ASN A 203 -21.50 -44.71 -16.44
N LYS A 204 -22.39 -45.68 -16.15
CA LYS A 204 -23.18 -45.73 -14.90
C LYS A 204 -22.38 -45.64 -13.58
N ARG A 205 -21.05 -45.77 -13.62
CA ARG A 205 -20.16 -45.79 -12.44
C ARG A 205 -19.03 -44.73 -12.49
N LYS A 206 -18.85 -43.98 -13.58
CA LYS A 206 -17.71 -43.04 -13.77
C LYS A 206 -18.20 -41.71 -14.30
N TYR A 207 -17.96 -40.64 -13.54
CA TYR A 207 -18.19 -39.26 -13.99
C TYR A 207 -17.13 -38.81 -15.00
N SER A 208 -17.55 -37.95 -15.92
CA SER A 208 -16.66 -37.30 -16.88
C SER A 208 -15.73 -36.30 -16.18
N SER A 209 -14.59 -35.98 -16.80
CA SER A 209 -13.72 -34.88 -16.33
C SER A 209 -14.45 -33.53 -16.34
N ASN A 210 -15.39 -33.32 -17.25
CA ASN A 210 -16.24 -32.12 -17.30
C ASN A 210 -17.07 -31.96 -16.03
N THR A 211 -17.64 -33.03 -15.50
CA THR A 211 -18.43 -33.00 -14.26
C THR A 211 -17.56 -32.71 -13.05
N VAL A 212 -16.40 -33.39 -12.97
CA VAL A 212 -15.43 -33.16 -11.89
C VAL A 212 -14.96 -31.71 -11.89
N TRP A 213 -14.68 -31.17 -13.08
CA TRP A 213 -14.32 -29.77 -13.29
C TRP A 213 -15.40 -28.81 -12.81
N LEU A 214 -16.64 -29.02 -13.27
CA LEU A 214 -17.79 -28.18 -12.89
C LEU A 214 -18.01 -28.18 -11.39
N ALA A 215 -18.09 -29.37 -10.77
CA ALA A 215 -18.35 -29.51 -9.35
C ALA A 215 -17.24 -28.88 -8.49
N THR A 216 -15.98 -29.01 -8.92
CA THR A 216 -14.82 -28.41 -8.25
C THR A 216 -14.80 -26.89 -8.43
N SER A 217 -15.19 -26.40 -9.60
CA SER A 217 -15.34 -24.96 -9.87
C SER A 217 -16.42 -24.34 -8.99
N ILE A 218 -17.56 -25.02 -8.82
CA ILE A 218 -18.62 -24.58 -7.90
C ILE A 218 -18.08 -24.55 -6.47
N ALA A 219 -17.36 -25.59 -6.02
CA ALA A 219 -16.78 -25.67 -4.67
C ALA A 219 -15.80 -24.52 -4.32
N GLN A 220 -15.29 -23.83 -5.34
CA GLN A 220 -14.36 -22.72 -5.24
C GLN A 220 -15.02 -21.33 -5.16
N VAL A 221 -16.35 -21.26 -5.33
CA VAL A 221 -17.12 -20.01 -5.26
C VAL A 221 -17.37 -19.63 -3.80
N GLY A 222 -16.67 -18.60 -3.32
CA GLY A 222 -16.81 -18.05 -1.97
C GLY A 222 -16.70 -19.11 -0.86
N GLU A 223 -17.49 -18.92 0.20
CA GLU A 223 -17.58 -19.82 1.36
C GLU A 223 -18.61 -20.96 1.16
N ILE A 224 -18.68 -21.54 -0.03
CA ILE A 224 -19.64 -22.64 -0.25
C ILE A 224 -19.19 -23.93 0.46
N SER A 225 -20.12 -24.56 1.16
CA SER A 225 -19.92 -25.87 1.79
C SER A 225 -19.90 -26.98 0.74
N MET A 226 -19.29 -28.13 1.05
CA MET A 226 -19.35 -29.29 0.16
C MET A 226 -20.78 -29.82 -0.01
N ARG A 227 -21.64 -29.66 1.02
CA ARG A 227 -23.05 -30.04 0.95
C ARG A 227 -23.81 -29.16 -0.04
N SER A 228 -23.68 -27.85 0.10
CA SER A 228 -24.29 -26.89 -0.81
C SER A 228 -23.76 -27.06 -2.23
N THR A 229 -22.47 -27.37 -2.40
CA THR A 229 -21.91 -27.69 -3.73
C THR A 229 -22.55 -28.91 -4.36
N VAL A 230 -22.79 -29.97 -3.58
CA VAL A 230 -23.51 -31.16 -4.05
C VAL A 230 -24.94 -30.78 -4.46
N GLU A 231 -25.66 -30.03 -3.63
CA GLU A 231 -27.02 -29.58 -3.93
C GLU A 231 -27.06 -28.72 -5.21
N CYS A 232 -26.16 -27.75 -5.36
CA CYS A 232 -26.05 -26.93 -6.58
C CYS A 232 -25.72 -27.78 -7.81
N THR A 233 -24.81 -28.74 -7.70
CA THR A 233 -24.44 -29.62 -8.82
C THR A 233 -25.62 -30.52 -9.23
N LYS A 234 -26.40 -31.00 -8.25
CA LYS A 234 -27.63 -31.76 -8.49
C LYS A 234 -28.70 -30.92 -9.15
N LEU A 235 -28.93 -29.68 -8.70
CA LEU A 235 -29.87 -28.75 -9.32
C LEU A 235 -29.51 -28.45 -10.77
N ILE A 236 -28.22 -28.28 -11.09
CA ILE A 236 -27.78 -28.09 -12.47
C ILE A 236 -28.07 -29.34 -13.31
N TYR A 237 -27.81 -30.54 -12.76
CA TYR A 237 -28.13 -31.78 -13.45
C TYR A 237 -29.64 -31.94 -13.68
N GLU A 238 -30.46 -31.71 -12.65
CA GLU A 238 -31.93 -31.77 -12.70
C GLU A 238 -32.48 -30.76 -13.71
N PHE A 239 -31.96 -29.53 -13.71
CA PHE A 239 -32.36 -28.51 -14.67
C PHE A 239 -32.05 -28.89 -16.12
N LEU A 240 -30.92 -29.57 -16.37
CA LEU A 240 -30.50 -29.93 -17.73
C LEU A 240 -31.11 -31.25 -18.25
N THR A 241 -31.56 -32.13 -17.36
CA THR A 241 -32.03 -33.48 -17.72
C THR A 241 -33.49 -33.76 -17.34
N GLU A 242 -34.08 -32.93 -16.49
CA GLU A 242 -35.39 -33.13 -15.84
C GLU A 242 -35.47 -34.41 -14.99
N GLU A 243 -34.34 -35.04 -14.70
CA GLU A 243 -34.23 -36.25 -13.90
C GLU A 243 -33.47 -35.96 -12.59
N SER A 244 -33.94 -36.52 -11.48
CA SER A 244 -33.19 -36.45 -10.22
C SER A 244 -32.01 -37.42 -10.25
N PRO A 245 -30.77 -36.96 -9.95
CA PRO A 245 -29.58 -37.80 -9.91
C PRO A 245 -29.62 -38.71 -8.67
N GLN A 246 -30.40 -39.80 -8.72
CA GLN A 246 -30.50 -40.76 -7.62
C GLN A 246 -29.10 -41.36 -7.35
N ASN A 247 -28.63 -41.20 -6.11
CA ASN A 247 -27.31 -41.65 -5.61
C ASN A 247 -26.07 -41.05 -6.32
N CYS A 248 -26.24 -40.05 -7.18
CA CYS A 248 -25.20 -39.65 -8.14
C CYS A 248 -24.34 -38.43 -7.74
N LEU A 249 -24.17 -38.09 -6.47
CA LEU A 249 -23.14 -37.14 -5.97
C LEU A 249 -23.26 -37.05 -4.44
N SER A 250 -22.20 -37.44 -3.74
CA SER A 250 -22.10 -37.30 -2.28
C SER A 250 -21.02 -36.28 -1.89
N THR A 251 -21.08 -35.82 -0.64
CA THR A 251 -20.04 -34.96 -0.06
C THR A 251 -18.67 -35.66 -0.05
N SER A 252 -18.62 -36.98 0.15
CA SER A 252 -17.38 -37.77 0.13
C SER A 252 -16.78 -37.89 -1.29
N THR A 253 -17.63 -38.05 -2.30
CA THR A 253 -17.21 -38.05 -3.71
C THR A 253 -16.60 -36.71 -4.09
N LEU A 254 -17.29 -35.61 -3.74
CA LEU A 254 -16.81 -34.26 -4.02
C LEU A 254 -15.50 -33.95 -3.28
N HIS A 255 -15.36 -34.40 -2.02
CA HIS A 255 -14.13 -34.25 -1.24
C HIS A 255 -12.94 -34.91 -1.94
N THR A 256 -13.17 -36.12 -2.46
CA THR A 256 -12.15 -36.90 -3.17
C THR A 256 -11.78 -36.22 -4.48
N TRP A 257 -12.76 -35.75 -5.26
CA TRP A 257 -12.52 -35.02 -6.50
C TRP A 257 -11.72 -33.74 -6.25
N HIS A 258 -12.10 -32.96 -5.26
CA HIS A 258 -11.42 -31.72 -4.93
C HIS A 258 -9.94 -31.97 -4.57
N LYS A 259 -9.67 -33.05 -3.84
CA LYS A 259 -8.30 -33.50 -3.54
C LYS A 259 -7.56 -33.98 -4.79
N ASP A 260 -8.19 -34.76 -5.64
CA ASP A 260 -7.58 -35.29 -6.88
C ASP A 260 -7.18 -34.15 -7.79
N VAL A 261 -8.10 -33.24 -8.04
CA VAL A 261 -7.90 -32.06 -8.87
C VAL A 261 -6.77 -31.19 -8.30
N SER A 262 -6.73 -31.01 -6.97
CA SER A 262 -5.63 -30.32 -6.30
C SER A 262 -4.30 -31.05 -6.38
N GLN A 263 -4.30 -32.38 -6.40
CA GLN A 263 -3.07 -33.17 -6.51
C GLN A 263 -2.52 -33.14 -7.94
N ILE A 264 -3.38 -33.19 -8.97
CA ILE A 264 -2.97 -33.00 -10.37
C ILE A 264 -2.29 -31.65 -10.54
N TYR A 265 -2.93 -30.59 -10.02
CA TYR A 265 -2.39 -29.24 -10.07
C TYR A 265 -1.00 -29.12 -9.46
N ILE A 266 -0.81 -29.63 -8.24
CA ILE A 266 0.49 -29.51 -7.59
C ILE A 266 1.54 -30.38 -8.28
N ASN A 267 1.19 -31.61 -8.70
CA ASN A 267 2.13 -32.51 -9.38
C ASN A 267 2.70 -31.87 -10.65
N ASN A 268 1.84 -31.23 -11.47
CA ASN A 268 2.28 -30.55 -12.68
C ASN A 268 3.31 -29.46 -12.37
N HIS A 269 3.08 -28.66 -11.32
CA HIS A 269 4.02 -27.61 -10.91
C HIS A 269 5.27 -28.14 -10.23
N ILE A 270 5.18 -29.20 -9.41
CA ILE A 270 6.34 -29.83 -8.79
C ILE A 270 7.28 -30.40 -9.86
N SER A 271 6.75 -31.03 -10.91
CA SER A 271 7.58 -31.50 -12.03
C SER A 271 8.29 -30.35 -12.74
N GLN A 272 7.65 -29.18 -12.89
CA GLN A 272 8.31 -27.98 -13.42
C GLN A 272 9.42 -27.48 -12.47
N ILE A 273 9.15 -27.42 -11.17
CA ILE A 273 10.13 -26.97 -10.16
C ILE A 273 11.33 -27.92 -10.10
N ALA A 274 11.12 -29.23 -10.17
CA ALA A 274 12.19 -30.23 -10.18
C ALA A 274 13.16 -30.03 -11.35
N ASN A 275 12.62 -29.65 -12.51
CA ASN A 275 13.37 -29.40 -13.74
C ASN A 275 14.06 -28.02 -13.76
N ALA A 276 13.68 -27.10 -12.87
CA ALA A 276 14.33 -25.79 -12.80
C ALA A 276 15.79 -25.92 -12.31
N PRO A 277 16.68 -25.00 -12.74
CA PRO A 277 18.05 -24.94 -12.22
C PRO A 277 18.07 -24.72 -10.71
N VAL A 278 17.27 -23.75 -10.26
CA VAL A 278 17.14 -23.35 -8.86
C VAL A 278 15.70 -22.96 -8.56
N PHE A 279 15.34 -22.96 -7.28
CA PHE A 279 14.06 -22.42 -6.80
C PHE A 279 14.25 -21.68 -5.47
N GLY A 280 13.28 -20.84 -5.13
CA GLY A 280 13.18 -20.24 -3.81
C GLY A 280 11.93 -20.71 -3.08
N ILE A 281 11.86 -20.39 -1.79
CA ILE A 281 10.66 -20.63 -1.00
C ILE A 281 10.14 -19.35 -0.35
N MET A 282 8.85 -19.32 -0.07
CA MET A 282 8.22 -18.33 0.78
C MET A 282 7.45 -19.07 1.87
N VAL A 283 7.72 -18.70 3.12
CA VAL A 283 7.10 -19.33 4.28
C VAL A 283 6.58 -18.28 5.24
N ASP A 284 5.41 -18.55 5.79
CA ASP A 284 4.80 -17.70 6.80
C ASP A 284 3.83 -18.51 7.64
N GLU A 285 3.54 -18.03 8.84
CA GLU A 285 2.51 -18.55 9.71
C GLU A 285 1.43 -17.51 9.99
N SER A 286 0.25 -17.98 10.37
CA SER A 286 -0.68 -17.11 11.07
C SER A 286 -1.53 -17.89 12.08
N THR A 287 -1.84 -17.22 13.19
CA THR A 287 -2.46 -17.81 14.38
C THR A 287 -3.97 -17.66 14.32
N ARG A 288 -4.70 -18.79 14.36
CA ARG A 288 -6.18 -18.85 14.31
C ARG A 288 -6.68 -19.64 15.51
N GLY A 289 -7.14 -18.93 16.53
CA GLY A 289 -7.43 -19.53 17.83
C GLY A 289 -6.15 -20.12 18.45
N GLU A 290 -6.19 -21.39 18.85
CA GLU A 290 -5.03 -22.10 19.42
C GLU A 290 -4.12 -22.74 18.36
N ILE A 291 -4.54 -22.77 17.09
CA ILE A 291 -3.80 -23.43 16.01
C ILE A 291 -3.00 -22.39 15.23
N LYS A 292 -1.74 -22.72 14.92
CA LYS A 292 -0.93 -21.93 13.98
C LYS A 292 -0.91 -22.64 12.64
N ASN A 293 -1.45 -22.00 11.61
CA ASN A 293 -1.37 -22.53 10.25
C ASN A 293 -0.12 -21.98 9.57
N PHE A 294 0.70 -22.89 9.07
CA PHE A 294 1.93 -22.62 8.33
C PHE A 294 1.69 -22.86 6.84
N VAL A 295 2.13 -21.92 6.00
CA VAL A 295 2.04 -22.00 4.55
C VAL A 295 3.45 -22.01 3.96
N LEU A 296 3.71 -22.96 3.06
CA LEU A 296 4.90 -23.03 2.23
C LEU A 296 4.53 -22.83 0.76
N CYS A 297 5.22 -21.93 0.09
CA CYS A 297 5.15 -21.75 -1.36
C CYS A 297 6.53 -21.91 -1.99
N TYR A 298 6.58 -22.50 -3.18
CA TYR A 298 7.75 -22.44 -4.06
C TYR A 298 7.63 -21.25 -5.00
N GLN A 299 8.77 -20.63 -5.32
CA GLN A 299 8.89 -19.60 -6.34
C GLN A 299 9.97 -20.02 -7.34
N VAL A 300 9.63 -19.94 -8.63
CA VAL A 300 10.47 -20.43 -9.72
C VAL A 300 10.13 -19.71 -11.03
N TRP A 301 11.03 -19.78 -12.01
CA TRP A 301 10.73 -19.42 -13.39
C TRP A 301 10.01 -20.57 -14.12
N ASP A 302 8.84 -20.31 -14.72
CA ASP A 302 8.13 -21.29 -15.54
C ASP A 302 8.51 -21.14 -17.02
N GLU A 303 9.19 -22.14 -17.58
CA GLU A 303 9.57 -22.15 -18.99
C GLU A 303 8.39 -22.34 -19.94
N LYS A 304 7.29 -22.94 -19.51
CA LYS A 304 6.09 -23.10 -20.35
C LYS A 304 5.37 -21.77 -20.51
N GLU A 305 5.17 -21.05 -19.41
CA GLU A 305 4.46 -19.77 -19.39
C GLU A 305 5.38 -18.56 -19.68
N GLN A 306 6.70 -18.79 -19.76
CA GLN A 306 7.76 -17.78 -19.88
C GLN A 306 7.57 -16.64 -18.88
N MET A 307 7.30 -17.00 -17.62
CA MET A 307 7.09 -16.03 -16.55
C MET A 307 7.41 -16.63 -15.18
N PRO A 308 7.72 -15.80 -14.18
CA PRO A 308 7.93 -16.28 -12.83
C PRO A 308 6.61 -16.62 -12.13
N ILE A 309 6.57 -17.77 -11.44
CA ILE A 309 5.37 -18.30 -10.79
C ILE A 309 5.60 -18.52 -9.29
N VAL A 310 4.49 -18.56 -8.55
CA VAL A 310 4.47 -18.96 -7.15
C VAL A 310 3.42 -20.02 -6.94
N THR A 311 3.84 -21.14 -6.39
CA THR A 311 3.00 -22.31 -6.20
C THR A 311 2.93 -22.63 -4.72
N MET A 312 1.73 -22.53 -4.16
CA MET A 312 1.46 -23.00 -2.80
C MET A 312 1.63 -24.53 -2.76
N SER A 313 2.60 -25.02 -1.98
CA SER A 313 2.81 -26.45 -1.77
C SER A 313 1.99 -26.95 -0.60
N CYS A 314 2.27 -26.54 0.63
CA CYS A 314 1.65 -27.18 1.80
C CYS A 314 1.05 -26.20 2.81
N LEU A 315 -0.03 -26.66 3.47
CA LEU A 315 -0.67 -26.01 4.61
C LEU A 315 -0.58 -26.99 5.77
N LYS A 316 0.17 -26.64 6.81
CA LYS A 316 0.38 -27.50 7.98
C LYS A 316 -0.14 -26.79 9.23
N ASP A 317 -0.73 -27.56 10.14
CA ASP A 317 -1.00 -27.08 11.49
C ASP A 317 0.24 -27.36 12.33
N ILE A 318 0.81 -26.34 12.96
CA ILE A 318 2.03 -26.45 13.74
C ILE A 318 1.76 -26.13 15.22
N PRO A 319 2.27 -26.95 16.15
CA PRO A 319 2.00 -26.76 17.58
C PRO A 319 2.79 -25.57 18.15
N LYS A 320 3.97 -25.27 17.60
CA LYS A 320 4.85 -24.19 18.03
C LYS A 320 5.53 -23.56 16.81
N CYS A 321 5.64 -22.23 16.83
CA CYS A 321 6.46 -21.49 15.88
C CYS A 321 7.85 -21.28 16.47
N ASN A 322 8.74 -22.20 16.16
CA ASN A 322 10.16 -22.08 16.46
C ASN A 322 10.98 -22.54 15.25
N SER A 323 12.25 -22.16 15.27
CA SER A 323 13.18 -22.40 14.17
C SER A 323 13.35 -23.89 13.84
N GLU A 324 13.34 -24.76 14.84
CA GLU A 324 13.46 -26.20 14.64
C GLU A 324 12.25 -26.80 13.94
N THR A 325 11.04 -26.43 14.37
CA THR A 325 9.79 -26.93 13.78
C THR A 325 9.67 -26.48 12.32
N VAL A 326 9.91 -25.18 12.05
CA VAL A 326 9.82 -24.64 10.69
C VAL A 326 10.88 -25.26 9.77
N SER A 327 12.14 -25.33 10.21
CA SER A 327 13.22 -25.94 9.39
C SER A 327 12.90 -27.40 9.05
N ASN A 328 12.45 -28.20 10.01
CA ASN A 328 12.08 -29.60 9.78
C ASN A 328 10.91 -29.75 8.80
N ILE A 329 9.86 -28.93 8.96
CA ILE A 329 8.69 -29.01 8.08
C ILE A 329 9.05 -28.65 6.64
N VAL A 330 9.91 -27.65 6.45
CA VAL A 330 10.36 -27.28 5.10
C VAL A 330 11.21 -28.39 4.49
N ILE A 331 12.20 -28.95 5.21
CA ILE A 331 13.01 -30.08 4.74
C ILE A 331 12.11 -31.25 4.34
N GLN A 332 11.19 -31.63 5.23
CA GLN A 332 10.25 -32.72 4.98
C GLN A 332 9.37 -32.43 3.76
N SER A 333 8.87 -31.20 3.60
CA SER A 333 8.01 -30.85 2.46
C SER A 333 8.76 -30.93 1.13
N ILE A 334 10.01 -30.43 1.07
CA ILE A 334 10.86 -30.51 -0.12
C ILE A 334 11.13 -31.97 -0.48
N GLN A 335 11.43 -32.82 0.51
CA GLN A 335 11.66 -34.26 0.32
C GLN A 335 10.40 -35.02 -0.11
N GLU A 336 9.25 -34.72 0.52
CA GLU A 336 7.94 -35.31 0.16
C GLU A 336 7.53 -34.95 -1.27
N ASP A 337 7.87 -33.74 -1.72
CA ASP A 337 7.64 -33.27 -3.08
C ASP A 337 8.69 -33.80 -4.08
N GLY A 338 9.71 -34.53 -3.62
CA GLY A 338 10.76 -35.13 -4.48
C GLY A 338 11.71 -34.10 -5.11
N LEU A 339 11.85 -32.92 -4.49
CA LEU A 339 12.71 -31.85 -4.98
C LEU A 339 14.14 -31.99 -4.42
N ASP A 340 15.11 -31.60 -5.24
CA ASP A 340 16.51 -31.50 -4.79
C ASP A 340 16.68 -30.29 -3.87
N ILE A 341 16.98 -30.55 -2.61
CA ILE A 341 17.12 -29.51 -1.59
C ILE A 341 18.30 -28.56 -1.85
N THR A 342 19.31 -29.02 -2.60
CA THR A 342 20.50 -28.21 -2.92
C THR A 342 20.20 -27.10 -3.94
N LYS A 343 19.12 -27.27 -4.73
CA LYS A 343 18.62 -26.26 -5.67
C LYS A 343 17.80 -25.15 -5.01
N CYS A 344 17.48 -25.28 -3.72
CA CYS A 344 16.84 -24.21 -2.96
C CYS A 344 17.87 -23.13 -2.67
N ILE A 345 17.79 -21.97 -3.32
CA ILE A 345 18.81 -20.92 -3.16
C ILE A 345 18.40 -19.81 -2.19
N LEU A 346 17.10 -19.64 -1.94
CA LEU A 346 16.62 -18.54 -1.10
C LEU A 346 15.31 -18.79 -0.35
N TRP A 347 15.15 -18.05 0.73
CA TRP A 347 13.96 -17.99 1.58
C TRP A 347 13.43 -16.56 1.63
N VAL A 348 12.13 -16.36 1.43
CA VAL A 348 11.44 -15.10 1.73
C VAL A 348 10.56 -15.30 2.96
N THR A 349 10.91 -14.63 4.05
CA THR A 349 10.25 -14.79 5.36
C THR A 349 9.92 -13.45 6.00
N ASP A 350 9.12 -13.48 7.06
CA ASP A 350 8.99 -12.33 7.94
C ASP A 350 10.32 -12.07 8.69
N ASN A 351 10.36 -11.00 9.48
CA ASN A 351 11.56 -10.60 10.23
C ASN A 351 11.55 -11.09 11.68
N THR A 352 10.75 -12.10 12.03
CA THR A 352 10.76 -12.65 13.39
C THR A 352 12.10 -13.31 13.69
N ALA A 353 12.54 -13.23 14.95
CA ALA A 353 13.86 -13.72 15.35
C ALA A 353 14.02 -15.24 15.11
N TYR A 354 12.96 -16.01 15.27
CA TYR A 354 13.02 -17.46 15.07
C TYR A 354 13.06 -17.85 13.58
N MET A 355 12.65 -16.97 12.66
CA MET A 355 12.87 -17.16 11.22
C MET A 355 14.27 -16.68 10.81
N SER A 356 14.64 -15.48 11.27
CA SER A 356 15.73 -14.68 10.70
C SER A 356 17.07 -14.72 11.46
N SER A 357 17.15 -15.29 12.66
CA SER A 357 18.40 -15.29 13.44
C SER A 357 19.52 -16.08 12.76
N ASP A 358 20.70 -15.47 12.65
CA ASP A 358 21.87 -16.07 11.99
C ASP A 358 22.39 -17.34 12.67
N LYS A 359 22.15 -17.50 13.99
CA LYS A 359 22.62 -18.66 14.76
C LYS A 359 21.53 -19.69 15.01
N ASN A 360 20.33 -19.23 15.36
CA ASN A 360 19.25 -20.08 15.86
C ASN A 360 17.94 -19.90 15.06
N GLY A 361 17.97 -19.19 13.94
CA GLY A 361 16.81 -18.99 13.06
C GLY A 361 16.54 -20.21 12.19
N ALA A 362 15.33 -20.30 11.65
CA ALA A 362 14.88 -21.42 10.83
C ALA A 362 15.78 -21.63 9.60
N VAL A 363 16.20 -20.56 8.94
CA VAL A 363 17.07 -20.63 7.75
C VAL A 363 18.48 -21.11 8.12
N SER A 364 19.05 -20.59 9.21
CA SER A 364 20.37 -21.04 9.70
C SER A 364 20.35 -22.53 10.07
N LEU A 365 19.31 -22.98 10.77
CA LEU A 365 19.13 -24.40 11.09
C LEU A 365 18.88 -25.25 9.84
N PHE A 366 18.14 -24.74 8.85
CA PHE A 366 17.95 -25.41 7.57
C PHE A 366 19.29 -25.64 6.85
N ASN A 367 20.10 -24.58 6.71
CA ASN A 367 21.43 -24.65 6.10
C ASN A 367 22.32 -25.66 6.84
N LYS A 368 22.35 -25.60 8.18
CA LYS A 368 23.13 -26.54 9.02
C LYS A 368 22.70 -28.00 8.84
N LYS A 369 21.40 -28.27 8.77
CA LYS A 369 20.86 -29.65 8.65
C LYS A 369 21.04 -30.24 7.26
N THR A 370 21.06 -29.41 6.24
CA THR A 370 21.06 -29.84 4.83
C THR A 370 22.43 -29.71 4.17
N GLY A 371 23.37 -29.00 4.79
CA GLY A 371 24.67 -28.68 4.19
C GLY A 371 24.58 -27.65 3.07
N THR A 372 23.47 -26.90 2.98
CA THR A 372 23.23 -25.88 1.94
C THR A 372 23.59 -24.47 2.43
N SER A 373 23.68 -23.54 1.49
CA SER A 373 24.03 -22.12 1.73
C SER A 373 22.90 -21.17 1.29
N THR A 374 21.66 -21.52 1.62
CA THR A 374 20.49 -20.74 1.19
C THR A 374 20.49 -19.35 1.81
N PHE A 375 20.10 -18.34 1.03
CA PHE A 375 20.08 -16.96 1.46
C PHE A 375 18.69 -16.52 1.92
N ARG A 376 18.61 -15.68 2.95
CA ARG A 376 17.34 -15.19 3.48
C ARG A 376 17.06 -13.76 3.05
N ILE A 377 15.92 -13.55 2.40
CA ILE A 377 15.34 -12.26 2.07
C ILE A 377 14.22 -11.96 3.07
N GLY A 378 14.33 -10.85 3.80
CA GLY A 378 13.23 -10.38 4.63
C GLY A 378 12.11 -9.76 3.80
N CYS A 379 10.86 -9.93 4.22
CA CYS A 379 9.72 -9.28 3.58
C CYS A 379 9.90 -7.76 3.61
N GLY A 380 10.03 -7.15 2.43
CA GLY A 380 10.24 -5.72 2.28
C GLY A 380 9.15 -4.87 2.93
N LEU A 381 7.88 -5.29 2.86
CA LEU A 381 6.77 -4.59 3.54
C LEU A 381 6.93 -4.60 5.07
N HIS A 382 7.31 -5.76 5.65
CA HIS A 382 7.60 -5.86 7.08
C HIS A 382 8.84 -5.05 7.46
N ILE A 383 9.87 -5.00 6.62
CA ILE A 383 11.07 -4.18 6.87
C ILE A 383 10.71 -2.70 6.92
N ILE A 384 9.96 -2.18 5.94
CA ILE A 384 9.52 -0.79 5.94
C ILE A 384 8.67 -0.50 7.19
N GLN A 385 7.74 -1.41 7.54
CA GLN A 385 6.94 -1.29 8.76
C GLN A 385 7.82 -1.14 10.02
N ILE A 386 8.87 -1.95 10.12
CA ILE A 386 9.81 -1.91 11.25
C ILE A 386 10.54 -0.56 11.29
N ILE A 387 11.07 -0.10 10.17
CA ILE A 387 11.80 1.18 10.08
C ILE A 387 10.92 2.34 10.57
N PHE A 388 9.67 2.39 10.10
CA PHE A 388 8.73 3.44 10.47
C PHE A 388 8.22 3.33 11.91
N ASN A 389 7.96 2.11 12.40
CA ASN A 389 7.62 1.90 13.81
C ASN A 389 8.73 2.42 14.73
N HIS A 390 10.00 2.20 14.38
CA HIS A 390 11.13 2.68 15.17
C HIS A 390 11.33 4.19 15.08
N PHE A 391 11.09 4.79 13.91
CA PHE A 391 11.01 6.25 13.78
C PHE A 391 9.98 6.82 14.75
N GLU A 392 8.74 6.34 14.69
CA GLU A 392 7.63 6.87 15.49
C GLU A 392 7.85 6.66 16.99
N GLN A 393 8.33 5.47 17.40
CA GLN A 393 8.57 5.16 18.81
C GLN A 393 9.65 6.06 19.43
N GLU A 394 10.71 6.37 18.70
CA GLU A 394 11.77 7.26 19.19
C GLU A 394 11.37 8.74 19.08
N ALA A 395 10.65 9.12 18.02
CA ALA A 395 10.25 10.51 17.80
C ALA A 395 9.07 10.97 18.67
N PHE A 396 8.11 10.07 18.95
CA PHE A 396 6.84 10.43 19.60
C PHE A 396 6.55 9.60 20.85
N GLY A 397 7.38 8.59 21.14
CA GLY A 397 7.29 7.74 22.32
C GLY A 397 6.60 6.40 22.05
N LYS A 398 6.82 5.45 22.96
CA LYS A 398 6.30 4.08 22.83
C LYS A 398 4.88 3.95 23.40
N ILE A 399 3.99 3.33 22.62
CA ILE A 399 2.65 2.94 23.06
C ILE A 399 2.47 1.41 23.12
N SER A 400 1.50 0.97 23.92
CA SER A 400 1.04 -0.42 23.90
C SER A 400 0.26 -0.70 22.61
N THR A 401 0.19 -1.96 22.18
CA THR A 401 -0.64 -2.36 21.04
C THR A 401 -2.12 -2.01 21.30
N GLY A 402 -2.66 -1.06 20.56
CA GLY A 402 -4.05 -0.62 20.66
C GLY A 402 -4.24 0.76 21.30
N PHE A 403 -5.48 1.24 21.32
CA PHE A 403 -5.81 2.56 21.85
C PHE A 403 -5.49 2.66 23.34
N SER A 404 -4.84 3.76 23.72
CA SER A 404 -4.68 4.18 25.10
C SER A 404 -5.03 5.64 25.25
N ARG A 405 -5.47 6.06 26.44
CA ARG A 405 -5.78 7.48 26.73
C ARG A 405 -4.53 8.32 27.00
N LYS A 406 -3.39 7.97 26.40
CA LYS A 406 -2.13 8.71 26.48
C LYS A 406 -2.00 9.60 25.24
N LEU A 407 -1.50 10.82 25.43
CA LEU A 407 -1.24 11.74 24.33
C LEU A 407 -0.18 11.13 23.41
N HIS A 408 -0.56 10.80 22.19
CA HIS A 408 0.30 10.19 21.17
C HIS A 408 -0.38 10.27 19.79
N PRO A 409 0.36 10.52 18.68
CA PRO A 409 -0.20 10.59 17.32
C PRO A 409 -1.19 9.48 16.99
N TYR A 410 -0.78 8.20 17.08
CA TYR A 410 -1.67 7.05 16.88
C TYR A 410 -3.00 7.11 17.68
N ASN A 411 -2.97 7.49 18.96
CA ASN A 411 -4.17 7.51 19.78
C ASN A 411 -5.14 8.62 19.35
N LEU A 412 -4.63 9.77 18.89
CA LEU A 412 -5.45 10.83 18.33
C LEU A 412 -6.07 10.41 17.00
N LEU A 413 -5.30 9.75 16.13
CA LEU A 413 -5.82 9.17 14.88
C LEU A 413 -6.89 8.11 15.15
N TYR A 414 -6.69 7.27 16.17
CA TYR A 414 -7.66 6.28 16.59
C TYR A 414 -8.94 6.94 17.12
N LEU A 415 -8.85 7.99 17.94
CA LEU A 415 -10.04 8.72 18.39
C LEU A 415 -10.78 9.39 17.23
N ALA A 416 -10.03 9.99 16.29
CA ALA A 416 -10.63 10.58 15.09
C ALA A 416 -11.42 9.52 14.30
N TRP A 417 -10.83 8.35 14.04
CA TRP A 417 -11.56 7.25 13.41
C TRP A 417 -12.74 6.78 14.27
N ASN A 418 -12.51 6.38 15.52
CA ASN A 418 -13.53 5.76 16.38
C ASN A 418 -14.76 6.66 16.61
N LEU A 419 -14.54 7.97 16.74
CA LEU A 419 -15.63 8.92 16.92
C LEU A 419 -16.37 9.23 15.63
N HIS A 420 -15.79 9.00 14.45
CA HIS A 420 -16.37 9.41 13.16
C HIS A 420 -16.73 8.25 12.22
N ASP A 421 -16.25 7.03 12.46
CA ASP A 421 -16.48 5.83 11.61
C ASP A 421 -17.96 5.40 11.55
N GLY A 422 -18.74 5.73 12.58
CA GLY A 422 -20.17 5.41 12.66
C GLY A 422 -21.10 6.38 11.93
N TYR A 423 -20.57 7.47 11.36
CA TYR A 423 -21.37 8.47 10.67
C TYR A 423 -21.30 8.26 9.16
N ASN A 424 -22.46 8.16 8.50
CA ASN A 424 -22.51 8.21 7.03
C ASN A 424 -21.81 9.50 6.56
N SER A 425 -21.21 9.45 5.36
CA SER A 425 -20.54 10.57 4.66
C SER A 425 -21.35 11.88 4.57
N ASN A 426 -22.63 11.84 4.97
CA ASN A 426 -23.59 12.93 4.95
C ASN A 426 -23.64 13.76 6.25
N LEU A 427 -22.94 13.39 7.34
CA LEU A 427 -23.02 14.15 8.59
C LEU A 427 -22.40 15.55 8.44
N TYR A 428 -21.16 15.59 7.96
CA TYR A 428 -20.44 16.84 7.71
C TYR A 428 -21.04 17.64 6.56
N ASP A 429 -21.57 16.93 5.56
CA ASP A 429 -22.22 17.53 4.40
C ASP A 429 -23.50 18.26 4.81
N GLY A 430 -24.41 17.56 5.49
CA GLY A 430 -25.70 18.12 5.90
C GLY A 430 -25.61 19.21 6.98
N LEU A 431 -24.57 19.20 7.82
CA LEU A 431 -24.43 20.17 8.92
C LEU A 431 -23.48 21.34 8.58
N MET A 432 -22.43 21.08 7.80
CA MET A 432 -21.33 22.03 7.58
C MET A 432 -20.93 22.20 6.11
N GLY A 433 -21.51 21.42 5.19
CA GLY A 433 -21.18 21.48 3.77
C GLY A 433 -19.82 20.86 3.40
N PHE A 434 -19.23 20.04 4.25
CA PHE A 434 -18.00 19.31 3.92
C PHE A 434 -18.30 17.89 3.42
N HIS A 435 -17.75 17.54 2.26
CA HIS A 435 -17.90 16.20 1.69
C HIS A 435 -16.64 15.36 1.97
N TYR A 436 -16.73 14.42 2.91
CA TYR A 436 -15.63 13.54 3.28
C TYR A 436 -15.94 12.07 3.02
N ASN A 437 -14.89 11.33 2.65
CA ASN A 437 -14.95 9.87 2.58
C ASN A 437 -14.88 9.26 3.99
N GLN A 438 -15.31 8.02 4.15
CA GLN A 438 -15.20 7.29 5.41
C GLN A 438 -13.76 7.24 5.91
N TYR A 439 -13.57 7.40 7.22
CA TYR A 439 -12.28 7.30 7.87
C TYR A 439 -11.68 5.90 7.71
N GLN A 440 -10.38 5.85 7.43
CA GLN A 440 -9.61 4.62 7.52
C GLN A 440 -9.35 4.30 8.99
N LEU A 441 -9.63 3.06 9.42
CA LEU A 441 -9.17 2.53 10.71
C LEU A 441 -7.63 2.55 10.74
N PRO A 442 -6.98 3.31 11.65
CA PRO A 442 -5.54 3.23 11.82
C PRO A 442 -5.16 1.87 12.43
N LEU A 443 -4.13 1.24 11.88
CA LEU A 443 -3.59 -0.02 12.38
C LEU A 443 -2.11 0.16 12.64
N HIS A 444 -1.70 0.16 13.90
CA HIS A 444 -0.28 0.34 14.27
C HIS A 444 0.63 -0.79 13.76
N SER A 445 0.06 -1.96 13.45
CA SER A 445 0.77 -3.05 12.79
C SER A 445 0.85 -2.93 11.26
N ARG A 446 0.18 -1.93 10.66
CA ARG A 446 0.10 -1.69 9.21
C ARG A 446 0.13 -0.19 8.92
N TRP A 447 1.32 0.38 8.82
CA TRP A 447 1.59 1.82 8.62
C TRP A 447 0.81 2.46 7.48
N GLY A 448 0.57 1.76 6.37
CA GLY A 448 -0.21 2.32 5.27
C GLY A 448 -1.65 2.70 5.66
N TYR A 449 -2.24 2.01 6.64
CA TYR A 449 -3.55 2.35 7.20
C TYR A 449 -3.44 3.58 8.10
N GLU A 450 -2.46 3.60 8.99
CA GLU A 450 -2.19 4.72 9.89
C GLU A 450 -1.85 6.02 9.14
N LEU A 451 -1.00 5.95 8.11
CA LEU A 451 -0.67 7.08 7.26
C LEU A 451 -1.91 7.64 6.54
N ARG A 452 -2.78 6.76 6.03
CA ARG A 452 -4.02 7.19 5.39
C ARG A 452 -4.94 7.90 6.40
N THR A 453 -5.07 7.37 7.61
CA THR A 453 -5.82 8.02 8.69
C THR A 453 -5.20 9.36 9.06
N ALA A 454 -3.87 9.47 9.12
CA ALA A 454 -3.15 10.71 9.43
C ALA A 454 -3.42 11.80 8.39
N LYS A 455 -3.37 11.46 7.10
CA LYS A 455 -3.73 12.38 6.01
C LYS A 455 -5.18 12.85 6.10
N GLN A 456 -6.11 11.90 6.27
CA GLN A 456 -7.53 12.24 6.47
C GLN A 456 -7.76 13.10 7.71
N TYR A 457 -7.03 12.86 8.81
CA TYR A 457 -7.10 13.68 10.02
C TYR A 457 -6.67 15.12 9.75
N LEU A 458 -5.54 15.32 9.05
CA LEU A 458 -5.05 16.65 8.71
C LEU A 458 -6.03 17.38 7.76
N ASP A 459 -6.54 16.69 6.74
CA ASP A 459 -7.51 17.24 5.78
C ASP A 459 -8.82 17.68 6.47
N HIS A 460 -9.26 16.95 7.50
CA HIS A 460 -10.53 17.22 8.18
C HIS A 460 -10.36 18.05 9.47
N CYS A 461 -9.14 18.46 9.84
CA CYS A 461 -8.84 19.01 11.17
C CYS A 461 -9.69 20.26 11.52
N GLU A 462 -9.88 21.19 10.58
CA GLU A 462 -10.73 22.37 10.80
C GLU A 462 -12.20 21.96 11.04
N ALA A 463 -12.72 21.02 10.25
CA ALA A 463 -14.07 20.50 10.41
C ALA A 463 -14.23 19.74 11.74
N HIS A 464 -13.21 19.01 12.18
CA HIS A 464 -13.19 18.34 13.49
C HIS A 464 -13.29 19.33 14.64
N ILE A 465 -12.54 20.43 14.60
CA ILE A 465 -12.57 21.46 15.64
C ILE A 465 -13.98 22.07 15.73
N LEU A 466 -14.52 22.52 14.60
CA LEU A 466 -15.86 23.11 14.56
C LEU A 466 -16.93 22.12 15.02
N PHE A 467 -16.83 20.87 14.59
CA PHE A 467 -17.80 19.83 14.92
C PHE A 467 -17.71 19.44 16.40
N ALA A 468 -16.51 19.21 16.94
CA ALA A 468 -16.34 18.82 18.34
C ALA A 468 -16.89 19.91 19.28
N CYS A 469 -16.56 21.19 19.03
CA CYS A 469 -17.06 22.30 19.84
C CYS A 469 -18.60 22.38 19.83
N TRP A 470 -19.23 22.20 18.65
CA TRP A 470 -20.69 22.19 18.56
C TRP A 470 -21.31 20.94 19.20
N PHE A 471 -20.75 19.75 18.92
CA PHE A 471 -21.34 18.47 19.25
C PHE A 471 -21.26 18.16 20.75
N ILE A 472 -20.18 18.56 21.42
CA ILE A 472 -20.07 18.45 22.89
C ILE A 472 -21.23 19.19 23.57
N VAL A 473 -21.54 20.41 23.12
CA VAL A 473 -22.68 21.19 23.66
C VAL A 473 -24.01 20.47 23.42
N GLN A 474 -24.20 19.85 22.25
CA GLN A 474 -25.43 19.07 21.98
C GLN A 474 -25.53 17.83 22.88
N LEU A 475 -24.42 17.12 23.07
CA LEU A 475 -24.34 15.92 23.90
C LEU A 475 -24.60 16.23 25.38
N GLU A 476 -24.12 17.37 25.89
CA GLU A 476 -24.37 17.85 27.25
C GLU A 476 -25.85 18.19 27.49
N ASN A 477 -26.53 18.72 26.49
CA ASN A 477 -27.95 19.07 26.57
C ASN A 477 -28.88 17.86 26.43
N HIS A 478 -28.37 16.71 25.98
CA HIS A 478 -29.17 15.52 25.77
C HIS A 478 -29.21 14.61 27.02
N ARG A 479 -30.41 14.40 27.57
CA ARG A 479 -30.61 13.77 28.90
C ARG A 479 -30.02 12.36 29.06
N ASN A 480 -29.86 11.61 27.96
CA ASN A 480 -29.47 10.19 27.99
C ASN A 480 -28.07 9.93 27.42
N THR A 481 -27.21 10.94 27.30
CA THR A 481 -25.85 10.76 26.77
C THR A 481 -24.99 9.90 27.71
N PRO A 482 -24.39 8.79 27.23
CA PRO A 482 -23.44 8.03 28.04
C PRO A 482 -22.23 8.88 28.43
N LYS A 483 -21.91 8.93 29.73
CA LYS A 483 -20.76 9.72 30.25
C LYS A 483 -19.44 9.34 29.61
N ALA A 484 -19.23 8.05 29.34
CA ALA A 484 -18.02 7.56 28.69
C ALA A 484 -17.85 8.16 27.29
N TYR A 485 -18.93 8.20 26.51
CA TYR A 485 -18.95 8.76 25.16
C TYR A 485 -18.70 10.28 25.16
N LEU A 486 -19.35 11.03 26.05
CA LEU A 486 -19.07 12.47 26.22
C LEU A 486 -17.62 12.73 26.62
N ASN A 487 -17.04 11.89 27.47
CA ASN A 487 -15.64 12.01 27.88
C ASN A 487 -14.67 11.74 26.72
N ASP A 488 -14.99 10.83 25.80
CA ASP A 488 -14.15 10.57 24.62
C ASP A 488 -14.15 11.79 23.68
N TRP A 489 -15.30 12.45 23.50
CA TRP A 489 -15.38 13.71 22.73
C TRP A 489 -14.61 14.86 23.37
N ARG A 490 -14.73 15.04 24.69
CA ARG A 490 -13.94 16.06 25.42
C ARG A 490 -12.43 15.78 25.35
N LEU A 491 -12.04 14.50 25.44
CA LEU A 491 -10.65 14.11 25.27
C LEU A 491 -10.17 14.45 23.85
N PHE A 492 -10.96 14.11 22.84
CA PHE A 492 -10.66 14.44 21.45
C PHE A 492 -10.52 15.95 21.23
N GLU A 493 -11.45 16.77 21.71
CA GLU A 493 -11.37 18.25 21.63
C GLU A 493 -10.12 18.82 22.31
N SER A 494 -9.76 18.28 23.48
CA SER A 494 -8.53 18.68 24.18
C SER A 494 -7.26 18.35 23.39
N TRP A 495 -7.25 17.25 22.63
CA TRP A 495 -6.12 16.83 21.80
C TRP A 495 -6.09 17.55 20.46
N LEU A 496 -7.24 17.85 19.86
CA LEU A 496 -7.35 18.70 18.67
C LEU A 496 -6.68 20.06 18.89
N SER A 497 -6.84 20.62 20.09
CA SER A 497 -6.28 21.92 20.46
C SER A 497 -4.81 21.87 20.89
N ASN A 498 -4.21 20.67 20.98
CA ASN A 498 -2.82 20.51 21.41
C ASN A 498 -1.87 20.69 20.21
N SER A 499 -1.09 21.76 20.22
CA SER A 499 -0.17 22.08 19.11
C SER A 499 0.91 21.01 18.92
N LEU A 500 1.48 20.47 20.01
CA LEU A 500 2.57 19.48 19.93
C LEU A 500 2.15 18.23 19.16
N ILE A 501 1.04 17.60 19.51
CA ILE A 501 0.59 16.35 18.86
C ILE A 501 0.19 16.58 17.40
N ASN A 502 -0.40 17.74 17.07
CA ASN A 502 -0.74 18.08 15.69
C ASN A 502 0.52 18.28 14.83
N ILE A 503 1.54 18.94 15.37
CA ILE A 503 2.85 19.07 14.71
C ILE A 503 3.50 17.70 14.53
N GLN A 504 3.44 16.82 15.55
CA GLN A 504 3.96 15.45 15.43
C GLN A 504 3.27 14.67 14.30
N ILE A 505 1.94 14.79 14.13
CA ILE A 505 1.23 14.17 13.01
C ILE A 505 1.69 14.75 11.67
N LYS A 506 1.94 16.06 11.57
CA LYS A 506 2.49 16.68 10.36
C LYS A 506 3.88 16.13 10.04
N CYS A 507 4.78 16.06 11.02
CA CYS A 507 6.11 15.46 10.85
C CYS A 507 6.02 13.99 10.39
N LEU A 508 5.11 13.21 10.98
CA LEU A 508 4.86 11.82 10.62
C LEU A 508 4.42 11.70 9.15
N VAL A 509 3.46 12.52 8.72
CA VAL A 509 2.99 12.53 7.33
C VAL A 509 4.10 12.98 6.38
N ASN A 510 4.82 14.07 6.68
CA ASN A 510 5.90 14.58 5.85
C ASN A 510 7.01 13.53 5.63
N PHE A 511 7.47 12.88 6.71
CA PHE A 511 8.46 11.80 6.59
C PHE A 511 7.92 10.61 5.78
N ALA A 512 6.68 10.21 6.01
CA ALA A 512 6.08 9.09 5.31
C ALA A 512 5.85 9.36 3.80
N GLU A 513 5.43 10.57 3.41
CA GLU A 513 5.24 10.92 2.01
C GLU A 513 6.53 10.90 1.19
N HIS A 514 7.63 11.33 1.80
CA HIS A 514 8.92 11.39 1.12
C HIS A 514 9.71 10.09 1.20
N PHE A 515 9.44 9.25 2.20
CA PHE A 515 10.19 8.02 2.42
C PHE A 515 9.31 6.74 2.37
N TYR A 516 8.25 6.63 3.18
CA TYR A 516 7.42 5.41 3.22
C TYR A 516 6.76 5.10 1.88
N GLU A 517 6.03 6.07 1.32
CA GLU A 517 5.17 5.84 0.15
C GLU A 517 5.98 5.45 -1.09
N PRO A 518 7.08 6.13 -1.45
CA PRO A 518 7.91 5.73 -2.58
C PRO A 518 8.48 4.32 -2.43
N LEU A 519 8.90 3.94 -1.21
CA LEU A 519 9.42 2.60 -0.93
C LEU A 519 8.33 1.53 -1.09
N VAL A 520 7.15 1.72 -0.49
CA VAL A 520 6.04 0.76 -0.61
C VAL A 520 5.57 0.65 -2.07
N GLN A 521 5.46 1.77 -2.78
CA GLN A 521 5.11 1.78 -4.20
C GLN A 521 6.13 1.01 -5.05
N PHE A 522 7.42 1.14 -4.74
CA PHE A 522 8.45 0.34 -5.41
C PHE A 522 8.27 -1.15 -5.11
N ILE A 523 8.16 -1.53 -3.84
CA ILE A 523 8.17 -2.92 -3.39
C ILE A 523 6.97 -3.69 -3.97
N VAL A 524 5.78 -3.10 -3.95
CA VAL A 524 4.54 -3.74 -4.42
C VAL A 524 4.29 -3.49 -5.91
N GLY A 525 4.93 -2.47 -6.49
CA GLY A 525 4.73 -2.04 -7.87
C GLY A 525 5.25 -3.01 -8.93
N ASN A 526 4.91 -2.70 -10.18
CA ASN A 526 5.48 -3.35 -11.36
C ASN A 526 6.84 -2.72 -11.72
N ASP A 527 7.71 -3.52 -12.35
CA ASP A 527 8.82 -2.98 -13.13
C ASP A 527 8.23 -2.22 -14.34
N PRO A 528 8.48 -0.91 -14.50
CA PRO A 528 8.02 -0.17 -15.66
C PRO A 528 8.69 -0.63 -16.96
N ASN A 529 9.89 -1.22 -16.90
CA ASN A 529 10.66 -1.66 -18.04
C ASN A 529 10.23 -3.05 -18.53
N LEU A 530 10.33 -3.25 -19.84
CA LEU A 530 10.03 -4.54 -20.47
C LEU A 530 11.28 -5.43 -20.36
N ARG A 531 11.19 -6.53 -19.61
CA ARG A 531 12.34 -7.41 -19.27
C ARG A 531 12.21 -8.82 -19.82
N ILE A 532 10.99 -9.32 -19.94
CA ILE A 532 10.72 -10.73 -20.23
C ILE A 532 10.17 -10.92 -21.65
N ILE A 533 10.57 -11.98 -22.35
CA ILE A 533 10.00 -12.35 -23.64
C ILE A 533 8.90 -13.39 -23.40
N GLN A 534 7.64 -12.97 -23.54
CA GLN A 534 6.47 -13.83 -23.42
C GLN A 534 5.75 -13.92 -24.76
N ASN A 535 5.54 -15.15 -25.26
CA ASN A 535 4.90 -15.39 -26.57
C ASN A 535 5.54 -14.59 -27.71
N GLY A 536 6.88 -14.51 -27.72
CA GLY A 536 7.66 -13.77 -28.72
C GLY A 536 7.57 -12.24 -28.62
N LYS A 537 6.99 -11.68 -27.54
CA LYS A 537 6.88 -10.24 -27.30
C LYS A 537 7.51 -9.85 -25.97
N LEU A 538 8.12 -8.68 -25.93
CA LEU A 538 8.68 -8.13 -24.69
C LEU A 538 7.54 -7.67 -23.77
N SER A 539 7.58 -8.08 -22.51
CA SER A 539 6.59 -7.78 -21.47
C SER A 539 7.26 -7.40 -20.14
N GLN A 540 6.47 -6.81 -19.24
CA GLN A 540 6.90 -6.41 -17.90
C GLN A 540 6.93 -7.63 -16.96
N LEU A 541 7.80 -7.57 -15.95
CA LEU A 541 7.73 -8.50 -14.84
C LEU A 541 6.45 -8.27 -14.02
N PRO A 542 5.83 -9.34 -13.48
CA PRO A 542 4.67 -9.17 -12.60
C PRO A 542 5.05 -8.46 -11.28
N PHE A 543 4.05 -7.84 -10.64
CA PHE A 543 4.17 -7.14 -9.36
C PHE A 543 5.01 -7.90 -8.32
N GLY A 544 5.84 -7.15 -7.58
CA GLY A 544 6.65 -7.67 -6.47
C GLY A 544 7.97 -8.32 -6.85
N ARG A 545 8.31 -8.39 -8.15
CA ARG A 545 9.54 -9.01 -8.67
C ARG A 545 10.49 -7.95 -9.19
N ARG A 546 11.17 -7.30 -8.24
CA ARG A 546 12.09 -6.19 -8.49
C ARG A 546 13.44 -6.36 -7.82
N ALA A 547 13.82 -7.61 -7.54
CA ALA A 547 15.11 -7.95 -6.92
C ALA A 547 16.29 -7.37 -7.72
N HIS A 548 16.19 -7.30 -9.05
CA HIS A 548 17.21 -6.74 -9.95
C HIS A 548 17.42 -5.23 -9.82
N GLU A 549 16.44 -4.50 -9.27
CA GLU A 549 16.52 -3.05 -9.03
C GLU A 549 16.77 -2.72 -7.56
N MET A 550 16.66 -3.70 -6.66
CA MET A 550 16.76 -3.47 -5.22
C MET A 550 18.09 -2.83 -4.82
N SER A 551 19.21 -3.30 -5.35
CA SER A 551 20.51 -2.80 -4.90
C SER A 551 20.72 -1.31 -5.23
N GLU A 552 20.34 -0.86 -6.43
CA GLU A 552 20.44 0.56 -6.78
C GLU A 552 19.43 1.40 -5.98
N LYS A 553 18.23 0.88 -5.73
CA LYS A 553 17.21 1.58 -4.93
C LYS A 553 17.59 1.69 -3.46
N VAL A 554 18.16 0.65 -2.89
CA VAL A 554 18.70 0.68 -1.53
C VAL A 554 19.81 1.73 -1.42
N PHE A 555 20.71 1.81 -2.40
CA PHE A 555 21.73 2.84 -2.44
C PHE A 555 21.13 4.26 -2.48
N GLU A 556 20.17 4.51 -3.38
CA GLU A 556 19.47 5.80 -3.48
C GLU A 556 18.77 6.19 -2.18
N TRP A 557 18.03 5.26 -1.57
CA TRP A 557 17.27 5.51 -0.34
C TRP A 557 18.15 5.67 0.88
N LYS A 558 19.27 4.94 0.95
CA LYS A 558 20.28 5.11 1.99
C LYS A 558 20.85 6.52 1.95
N ALA A 559 21.27 6.98 0.78
CA ALA A 559 21.79 8.34 0.59
C ALA A 559 20.73 9.41 0.92
N PHE A 560 19.47 9.16 0.56
CA PHE A 560 18.36 10.05 0.91
C PHE A 560 18.15 10.16 2.43
N LEU A 561 18.07 9.04 3.15
CA LEU A 561 17.95 9.05 4.61
C LEU A 561 19.17 9.66 5.29
N GLU A 562 20.37 9.40 4.80
CA GLU A 562 21.60 10.00 5.31
C GLU A 562 21.56 11.53 5.16
N ASN A 563 21.06 12.03 4.03
CA ASN A 563 20.87 13.46 3.83
C ASN A 563 19.85 14.06 4.81
N ILE A 564 18.74 13.37 5.09
CA ILE A 564 17.78 13.82 6.11
C ILE A 564 18.43 13.83 7.49
N LYS A 565 19.13 12.75 7.85
CA LYS A 565 19.85 12.62 9.12
C LYS A 565 20.82 13.79 9.36
N ASN A 566 21.52 14.24 8.32
CA ASN A 566 22.46 15.36 8.42
C ASN A 566 21.77 16.74 8.35
N ASN A 567 20.49 16.82 7.95
CA ASN A 567 19.78 18.07 7.70
C ASN A 567 18.32 18.03 8.21
N VAL A 568 18.08 17.46 9.39
CA VAL A 568 16.73 17.28 9.98
C VAL A 568 15.96 18.59 10.03
N GLU A 569 16.65 19.68 10.38
CA GLU A 569 16.11 21.04 10.43
C GLU A 569 15.59 21.56 9.09
N MET A 570 16.23 21.20 7.98
CA MET A 570 15.79 21.60 6.64
C MET A 570 14.65 20.71 6.15
N PHE A 571 14.67 19.42 6.52
CA PHE A 571 13.65 18.48 6.11
C PHE A 571 12.28 18.77 6.76
N PHE A 572 12.26 19.08 8.06
CA PHE A 572 11.05 19.45 8.81
C PHE A 572 10.89 20.97 8.95
N ALA A 573 11.36 21.76 7.99
CA ALA A 573 11.43 23.21 8.15
C ALA A 573 10.06 23.85 8.44
N ASP A 574 9.02 23.45 7.72
CA ASP A 574 7.68 24.00 7.88
C ASP A 574 7.07 23.64 9.24
N GLU A 575 7.21 22.37 9.66
CA GLU A 575 6.72 21.90 10.95
C GLU A 575 7.48 22.52 12.13
N LEU A 576 8.80 22.70 11.99
CA LEU A 576 9.63 23.33 13.01
C LEU A 576 9.37 24.84 13.11
N LEU A 577 9.07 25.51 12.00
CA LEU A 577 8.65 26.92 12.03
C LEU A 577 7.33 27.10 12.79
N GLU A 578 6.35 26.24 12.52
CA GLU A 578 5.09 26.21 13.27
C GLU A 578 5.33 25.91 14.75
N ALA A 579 6.22 24.96 15.07
CA ALA A 579 6.59 24.61 16.43
C ALA A 579 7.23 25.79 17.18
N ILE A 580 8.08 26.59 16.52
CA ILE A 580 8.69 27.79 17.13
C ILE A 580 7.63 28.84 17.50
N GLU A 581 6.58 28.95 16.69
CA GLU A 581 5.51 29.93 16.90
C GLU A 581 4.52 29.51 17.99
N THR A 582 4.32 28.19 18.18
CA THR A 582 3.23 27.65 18.98
C THR A 582 3.67 26.96 20.27
N LEU A 583 4.89 26.40 20.34
CA LEU A 583 5.36 25.61 21.48
C LEU A 583 6.24 26.41 22.46
N PRO A 584 6.20 26.07 23.76
CA PRO A 584 7.23 26.45 24.73
C PRO A 584 8.64 26.02 24.28
N ASN A 585 9.69 26.73 24.72
CA ASN A 585 11.07 26.42 24.28
C ASN A 585 11.51 25.00 24.66
N ASP A 586 11.09 24.51 25.83
CA ASP A 586 11.39 23.17 26.33
C ASP A 586 10.70 22.08 25.51
N GLU A 587 9.42 22.27 25.16
CA GLU A 587 8.70 21.35 24.27
C GLU A 587 9.26 21.37 22.85
N PHE A 588 9.64 22.55 22.34
CA PHE A 588 10.30 22.68 21.05
C PHE A 588 11.66 21.97 21.03
N GLU A 589 12.53 22.21 22.01
CA GLU A 589 13.85 21.57 22.10
C GLU A 589 13.72 20.05 22.20
N LYS A 590 12.72 19.57 22.95
CA LYS A 590 12.40 18.15 23.04
C LYS A 590 11.92 17.58 21.71
N LEU A 591 10.94 18.21 21.05
CA LEU A 591 10.44 17.77 19.74
C LEU A 591 11.58 17.66 18.71
N PHE A 592 12.45 18.67 18.64
CA PHE A 592 13.58 18.65 17.71
C PHE A 592 14.54 17.49 18.01
N SER A 593 14.92 17.31 19.27
CA SER A 593 15.79 16.20 19.68
C SER A 593 15.16 14.84 19.42
N ASP A 594 13.87 14.69 19.67
CA ASP A 594 13.14 13.44 19.46
C ASP A 594 13.06 13.12 17.95
N LEU A 595 12.82 14.11 17.08
CA LEU A 595 12.84 13.94 15.62
C LEU A 595 14.23 13.52 15.11
N GLU A 596 15.30 14.12 15.62
CA GLU A 596 16.68 13.73 15.27
C GLU A 596 16.95 12.26 15.67
N ASN A 597 16.55 11.87 16.88
CA ASN A 597 16.65 10.49 17.35
C ASN A 597 15.81 9.52 16.50
N GLY A 598 14.59 9.92 16.12
CA GLY A 598 13.72 9.15 15.24
C GLY A 598 14.35 8.87 13.88
N ILE A 599 14.90 9.90 13.22
CA ILE A 599 15.58 9.74 11.92
C ILE A 599 16.85 8.88 12.05
N ASN A 600 17.63 9.09 13.11
CA ASN A 600 18.80 8.25 13.40
C ASN A 600 18.40 6.77 13.54
N LYS A 601 17.29 6.49 14.22
CA LYS A 601 16.78 5.14 14.39
C LYS A 601 16.26 4.55 13.09
N ALA A 602 15.56 5.34 12.28
CA ALA A 602 15.12 4.91 10.95
C ALA A 602 16.31 4.51 10.08
N TYR A 603 17.38 5.32 10.08
CA TYR A 603 18.61 5.04 9.34
C TYR A 603 19.30 3.76 9.82
N GLU A 604 19.47 3.57 11.14
CA GLU A 604 20.06 2.34 11.72
C GLU A 604 19.28 1.08 11.29
N TYR A 605 17.96 1.13 11.34
CA TYR A 605 17.13 -0.02 10.95
C TYR A 605 17.08 -0.23 9.44
N PHE A 606 17.20 0.83 8.65
CA PHE A 606 17.37 0.74 7.21
C PHE A 606 18.65 -0.03 6.89
N GLU A 607 19.79 0.39 7.44
CA GLU A 607 21.08 -0.29 7.23
C GLU A 607 20.99 -1.76 7.63
N LYS A 608 20.48 -2.02 8.84
CA LYS A 608 20.34 -3.39 9.36
C LYS A 608 19.59 -4.34 8.43
N TRP A 609 18.51 -3.88 7.79
CA TRP A 609 17.59 -4.76 7.06
C TRP A 609 17.70 -4.68 5.53
N LEU A 610 18.20 -3.57 4.98
CA LEU A 610 18.26 -3.34 3.55
C LEU A 610 19.69 -3.30 2.98
N ASP A 611 20.73 -2.99 3.77
CA ASP A 611 22.11 -3.05 3.29
C ASP A 611 22.52 -4.41 2.70
N PRO A 612 22.01 -5.58 3.15
CA PRO A 612 22.35 -6.85 2.50
C PRO A 612 22.10 -6.91 0.99
N TRP A 613 21.22 -6.06 0.44
CA TRP A 613 21.00 -5.94 -1.01
C TRP A 613 22.18 -5.33 -1.77
N LEU A 614 23.06 -4.59 -1.09
CA LEU A 614 24.25 -3.98 -1.69
C LEU A 614 25.37 -5.00 -1.87
N HIS A 615 25.35 -6.07 -1.09
CA HIS A 615 26.41 -7.05 -0.92
C HIS A 615 26.04 -8.43 -1.50
N LEU A 616 27.02 -9.29 -1.71
CA LEU A 616 26.81 -10.68 -2.11
C LEU A 616 25.90 -11.44 -1.10
N PRO A 617 25.15 -12.46 -1.53
CA PRO A 617 24.87 -12.83 -2.91
C PRO A 617 23.86 -11.91 -3.61
N LEU A 618 23.13 -11.05 -2.88
CA LEU A 618 22.03 -10.27 -3.47
C LEU A 618 22.49 -9.25 -4.51
N ALA A 619 23.73 -8.76 -4.41
CA ALA A 619 24.35 -7.89 -5.40
C ALA A 619 24.31 -8.48 -6.83
N ILE A 620 24.30 -9.81 -6.97
CA ILE A 620 24.19 -10.52 -8.26
C ILE A 620 22.90 -10.16 -9.01
N CYS A 621 21.84 -9.78 -8.29
CA CYS A 621 20.56 -9.41 -8.89
C CYS A 621 20.69 -8.25 -9.89
N ARG A 622 21.69 -7.37 -9.74
CA ARG A 622 21.97 -6.26 -10.67
C ARG A 622 22.17 -6.71 -12.12
N LEU A 623 22.60 -7.96 -12.34
CA LEU A 623 22.76 -8.55 -13.67
C LEU A 623 21.45 -8.61 -14.47
N GLY A 624 20.29 -8.56 -13.79
CA GLY A 624 18.99 -8.46 -14.44
C GLY A 624 18.47 -7.02 -14.65
N GLY A 625 19.18 -6.01 -14.16
CA GLY A 625 18.75 -4.62 -14.10
C GLY A 625 19.42 -3.71 -15.12
N ASP A 626 19.25 -2.40 -14.91
CA ASP A 626 19.80 -1.39 -15.83
C ASP A 626 21.31 -1.22 -15.68
N SER A 627 21.88 -1.60 -14.53
CA SER A 627 23.32 -1.62 -14.27
C SER A 627 23.98 -2.96 -14.61
N ALA A 628 23.28 -3.86 -15.33
CA ALA A 628 23.77 -5.22 -15.63
C ALA A 628 25.14 -5.25 -16.29
N HIS A 629 25.38 -4.39 -17.28
CA HIS A 629 26.66 -4.33 -18.01
C HIS A 629 27.81 -3.85 -17.10
N SER A 630 27.61 -2.76 -16.36
CA SER A 630 28.57 -2.26 -15.38
C SER A 630 28.85 -3.28 -14.28
N PHE A 631 27.82 -3.97 -13.80
CA PHE A 631 27.97 -5.04 -12.81
C PHE A 631 28.78 -6.22 -13.38
N ALA A 632 28.49 -6.67 -14.60
CA ALA A 632 29.22 -7.77 -15.24
C ALA A 632 30.71 -7.45 -15.40
N ASN A 633 31.06 -6.24 -15.88
CA ASN A 633 32.45 -5.81 -15.99
C ASN A 633 33.15 -5.75 -14.62
N SER A 634 32.46 -5.27 -13.59
CA SER A 634 32.98 -5.21 -12.22
C SER A 634 33.19 -6.60 -11.61
N PHE A 635 32.24 -7.51 -11.83
CA PHE A 635 32.33 -8.90 -11.41
C PHE A 635 33.50 -9.61 -12.12
N ARG A 636 33.64 -9.40 -13.43
CA ARG A 636 34.73 -9.90 -14.23
C ARG A 636 36.10 -9.46 -13.71
N PHE A 637 36.23 -8.18 -13.33
CA PHE A 637 37.46 -7.66 -12.75
C PHE A 637 37.74 -8.21 -11.36
N THR A 638 36.77 -8.10 -10.45
CA THR A 638 37.00 -8.38 -9.02
C THR A 638 36.94 -9.86 -8.69
N ILE A 639 35.96 -10.60 -9.20
CA ILE A 639 35.70 -12.01 -8.85
C ILE A 639 36.50 -12.95 -9.77
N LEU A 640 36.45 -12.71 -11.09
CA LEU A 640 37.18 -13.56 -12.06
C LEU A 640 38.65 -13.17 -12.22
N ARG A 641 39.09 -12.05 -11.62
CA ARG A 641 40.48 -11.54 -11.67
C ARG A 641 40.99 -11.32 -13.11
N ARG A 642 40.12 -10.80 -13.99
CA ARG A 642 40.43 -10.48 -15.40
C ARG A 642 40.64 -8.96 -15.56
N ASP A 643 41.45 -8.53 -16.52
CA ASP A 643 41.72 -7.10 -16.77
C ASP A 643 40.52 -6.35 -17.35
N TRP A 644 40.34 -5.06 -17.03
CA TRP A 644 39.28 -4.26 -17.64
C TRP A 644 39.35 -4.24 -19.18
N ASN A 645 38.21 -4.41 -19.85
CA ASN A 645 38.13 -4.35 -21.31
C ASN A 645 38.37 -2.93 -21.87
N LYS A 646 37.93 -1.91 -21.11
CA LYS A 646 38.04 -0.48 -21.41
C LYS A 646 38.32 0.27 -20.10
N THR A 647 38.63 1.56 -20.16
CA THR A 647 38.72 2.39 -18.96
C THR A 647 37.39 2.31 -18.18
N PRO A 648 37.40 1.91 -16.90
CA PRO A 648 36.17 1.70 -16.14
C PRO A 648 35.49 3.04 -15.83
N THR A 649 34.16 3.00 -15.81
CA THR A 649 33.30 4.08 -15.35
C THR A 649 33.29 4.20 -13.83
N ASP A 650 32.84 5.34 -13.30
CA ASP A 650 32.68 5.53 -11.84
C ASP A 650 31.75 4.48 -11.22
N MET A 651 30.71 4.08 -11.96
CA MET A 651 29.79 3.03 -11.52
C MET A 651 30.50 1.67 -11.43
N GLU A 652 31.32 1.31 -12.42
CA GLU A 652 32.10 0.07 -12.41
C GLU A 652 33.14 0.06 -11.28
N LEU A 653 33.84 1.17 -11.07
CA LEU A 653 34.79 1.30 -9.97
C LEU A 653 34.12 1.13 -8.59
N ARG A 654 32.94 1.75 -8.41
CA ARG A 654 32.14 1.60 -7.19
C ARG A 654 31.75 0.13 -6.97
N LEU A 655 31.15 -0.50 -7.98
CA LEU A 655 30.68 -1.89 -7.88
C LEU A 655 31.85 -2.87 -7.67
N ALA A 656 33.00 -2.64 -8.31
CA ALA A 656 34.20 -3.44 -8.12
C ALA A 656 34.71 -3.36 -6.68
N LYS A 657 34.70 -2.16 -6.07
CA LYS A 657 35.06 -1.95 -4.68
C LYS A 657 34.08 -2.60 -3.71
N ASP A 658 32.78 -2.53 -4.00
CA ASP A 658 31.76 -3.19 -3.18
C ASP A 658 31.96 -4.71 -3.18
N LEU A 659 32.20 -5.31 -4.36
CA LEU A 659 32.52 -6.74 -4.48
C LEU A 659 33.84 -7.11 -3.80
N GLU A 660 34.85 -6.23 -3.82
CA GLU A 660 36.12 -6.49 -3.16
C GLU A 660 35.95 -6.49 -1.63
N ASN A 661 35.16 -5.56 -1.10
CA ASN A 661 34.79 -5.54 0.31
C ASN A 661 34.06 -6.83 0.72
N ASP A 662 33.14 -7.33 -0.11
CA ASP A 662 32.41 -8.56 0.17
C ASP A 662 33.36 -9.76 0.31
N ILE A 663 34.29 -9.93 -0.63
CA ILE A 663 35.31 -10.99 -0.58
C ILE A 663 36.18 -10.84 0.66
N ASN A 664 36.63 -9.62 0.98
CA ASN A 664 37.46 -9.34 2.15
C ASN A 664 36.73 -9.62 3.46
N CYS A 665 35.41 -9.48 3.49
CA CYS A 665 34.54 -9.85 4.61
C CYS A 665 34.18 -11.34 4.65
N GLY A 666 34.73 -12.16 3.75
CA GLY A 666 34.49 -13.61 3.69
C GLY A 666 33.18 -14.00 3.00
N ASN A 667 32.56 -13.09 2.26
CA ASN A 667 31.33 -13.34 1.52
C ASN A 667 31.65 -13.68 0.05
N SER A 668 31.55 -14.97 -0.28
CA SER A 668 31.89 -15.51 -1.61
C SER A 668 30.72 -16.18 -2.32
N ASN A 669 29.49 -16.04 -1.82
CA ASN A 669 28.32 -16.63 -2.46
C ASN A 669 27.96 -15.82 -3.71
N THR A 670 28.15 -16.41 -4.90
CA THR A 670 27.88 -15.75 -6.19
C THR A 670 26.55 -16.17 -6.82
N PHE A 671 25.68 -16.85 -6.06
CA PHE A 671 24.39 -17.34 -6.54
C PHE A 671 24.48 -18.26 -7.77
N GLY A 672 25.58 -19.02 -7.91
CA GLY A 672 25.80 -19.93 -9.03
C GLY A 672 26.44 -19.28 -10.27
N LEU A 673 26.62 -17.95 -10.26
CA LEU A 673 27.18 -17.25 -11.43
C LEU A 673 28.63 -17.63 -11.68
N GLN A 674 29.44 -17.73 -10.63
CA GLN A 674 30.86 -18.07 -10.76
C GLN A 674 31.05 -19.51 -11.26
N GLU A 675 30.26 -20.44 -10.75
CA GLU A 675 30.26 -21.85 -11.16
C GLU A 675 29.88 -21.97 -12.64
N MET A 676 28.81 -21.29 -13.08
CA MET A 676 28.42 -21.26 -14.50
C MET A 676 29.51 -20.70 -15.42
N LEU A 677 30.28 -19.70 -14.96
CA LEU A 677 31.37 -19.10 -15.74
C LEU A 677 32.62 -19.99 -15.82
N PHE A 678 32.79 -20.95 -14.91
CA PHE A 678 33.91 -21.89 -14.94
C PHE A 678 33.56 -23.22 -15.59
N ASP A 679 32.33 -23.70 -15.42
CA ASP A 679 31.92 -25.04 -15.85
C ASP A 679 31.28 -25.07 -17.24
N ASN A 680 30.93 -23.91 -17.82
CA ASN A 680 30.28 -23.81 -19.13
C ASN A 680 30.98 -22.78 -20.04
N ASP A 681 31.77 -23.28 -20.98
CA ASP A 681 32.51 -22.47 -21.95
C ASP A 681 31.60 -21.58 -22.80
N GLU A 682 30.46 -22.09 -23.28
CA GLU A 682 29.51 -21.31 -24.09
C GLU A 682 28.91 -20.14 -23.29
N PHE A 683 28.59 -20.38 -22.01
CA PHE A 683 28.11 -19.33 -21.11
C PHE A 683 29.19 -18.28 -20.84
N ASN A 684 30.43 -18.71 -20.61
CA ASN A 684 31.56 -17.82 -20.36
C ASN A 684 31.92 -16.97 -21.59
N ASP A 685 31.90 -17.56 -22.79
CA ASP A 685 32.12 -16.84 -24.04
C ASP A 685 31.05 -15.77 -24.27
N GLU A 686 29.77 -16.12 -24.09
CA GLU A 686 28.67 -15.17 -24.20
C GLU A 686 28.74 -14.05 -23.15
N PHE A 687 29.15 -14.37 -21.91
CA PHE A 687 29.38 -13.38 -20.86
C PHE A 687 30.53 -12.43 -21.21
N GLU A 688 31.62 -12.93 -21.79
CA GLU A 688 32.73 -12.10 -22.28
C GLU A 688 32.29 -11.19 -23.43
N GLU A 689 31.48 -11.68 -24.35
CA GLU A 689 30.88 -10.87 -25.42
C GLU A 689 29.99 -9.77 -24.85
N PHE A 690 29.14 -10.11 -23.88
CA PHE A 690 28.29 -9.14 -23.17
C PHE A 690 29.14 -8.04 -22.53
N CYS A 691 30.23 -8.40 -21.86
CA CYS A 691 31.15 -7.43 -21.24
C CYS A 691 31.83 -6.50 -22.26
N LYS A 692 32.16 -7.00 -23.46
CA LYS A 692 32.84 -6.23 -24.52
C LYS A 692 31.90 -5.35 -25.34
N ALA A 693 30.63 -5.70 -25.41
CA ALA A 693 29.64 -5.02 -26.23
C ALA A 693 29.37 -3.57 -25.78
N ASP A 694 29.00 -2.72 -26.73
CA ASP A 694 28.57 -1.35 -26.46
C ASP A 694 27.06 -1.31 -26.20
N ASN A 695 26.67 -0.97 -24.96
CA ASN A 695 25.26 -0.92 -24.50
C ASN A 695 24.46 -2.20 -24.82
N PRO A 696 24.89 -3.37 -24.33
CA PRO A 696 24.24 -4.63 -24.64
C PRO A 696 22.82 -4.73 -24.09
N MET A 697 21.93 -5.33 -24.88
CA MET A 697 20.58 -5.70 -24.45
C MET A 697 20.60 -7.15 -23.97
N LEU A 698 20.33 -7.38 -22.69
CA LEU A 698 20.47 -8.70 -22.04
C LEU A 698 19.77 -9.84 -22.82
N TYR A 699 18.55 -9.63 -23.31
CA TYR A 699 17.78 -10.66 -24.04
C TYR A 699 18.39 -11.07 -25.39
N LYS A 700 19.44 -10.40 -25.88
CA LYS A 700 20.21 -10.81 -27.06
C LYS A 700 21.29 -11.86 -26.75
N PHE A 701 21.56 -12.11 -25.47
CA PHE A 701 22.54 -13.05 -24.96
C PHE A 701 21.76 -14.19 -24.30
N PRO A 702 21.39 -15.25 -25.07
CA PRO A 702 20.42 -16.25 -24.62
C PRO A 702 20.83 -17.05 -23.37
N HIS A 703 22.11 -17.39 -23.20
CA HIS A 703 22.61 -18.13 -22.04
C HIS A 703 22.59 -17.27 -20.78
N LEU A 704 23.12 -16.05 -20.86
CA LEU A 704 23.12 -15.06 -19.78
C LEU A 704 21.69 -14.66 -19.41
N TYR A 705 20.84 -14.44 -20.40
CA TYR A 705 19.43 -14.16 -20.18
C TYR A 705 18.70 -15.33 -19.50
N SER A 706 19.01 -16.57 -19.89
CA SER A 706 18.48 -17.77 -19.24
C SER A 706 18.87 -17.83 -17.76
N PHE A 707 20.13 -17.52 -17.43
CA PHE A 707 20.58 -17.41 -16.04
C PHE A 707 19.77 -16.37 -15.27
N VAL A 708 19.63 -15.15 -15.81
CA VAL A 708 18.88 -14.07 -15.14
C VAL A 708 17.40 -14.46 -14.93
N LYS A 709 16.75 -15.06 -15.93
CA LYS A 709 15.36 -15.54 -15.80
C LYS A 709 15.21 -16.53 -14.65
N THR A 710 16.11 -17.50 -14.60
CA THR A 710 16.02 -18.67 -13.70
C THR A 710 16.59 -18.42 -12.32
N HIS A 711 17.43 -17.40 -12.12
CA HIS A 711 18.10 -17.11 -10.84
C HIS A 711 17.67 -15.79 -10.20
N ILE A 712 17.19 -14.80 -10.98
CA ILE A 712 16.93 -13.44 -10.49
C ILE A 712 15.47 -13.01 -10.68
N TYR A 713 14.92 -13.14 -11.89
CA TYR A 713 13.59 -12.57 -12.19
C TYR A 713 12.42 -13.23 -11.47
N PHE A 714 12.60 -14.43 -10.90
CA PHE A 714 11.56 -15.05 -10.09
C PHE A 714 11.50 -14.54 -8.65
N ILE A 715 12.56 -13.88 -8.16
CA ILE A 715 12.70 -13.47 -6.76
C ILE A 715 11.65 -12.41 -6.41
N ILE A 716 10.80 -12.75 -5.45
CA ILE A 716 9.84 -11.82 -4.85
C ILE A 716 10.42 -11.22 -3.58
N ILE A 717 10.26 -9.90 -3.41
CA ILE A 717 10.86 -9.15 -2.31
C ILE A 717 9.89 -8.85 -1.15
N HIS A 718 8.67 -9.41 -1.18
CA HIS A 718 7.66 -9.25 -0.13
C HIS A 718 6.71 -10.47 -0.02
N GLN A 719 6.03 -10.62 1.12
CA GLN A 719 5.17 -11.78 1.40
C GLN A 719 3.67 -11.55 1.13
N GLN A 720 3.26 -10.44 0.51
CA GLN A 720 1.85 -10.16 0.22
C GLN A 720 1.10 -11.32 -0.49
N GLN A 721 1.79 -12.13 -1.30
CA GLN A 721 1.18 -13.32 -1.90
C GLN A 721 0.79 -14.38 -0.86
N VAL A 722 1.63 -14.60 0.16
CA VAL A 722 1.36 -15.52 1.27
C VAL A 722 0.29 -14.95 2.21
N GLU A 723 0.34 -13.65 2.50
CA GLU A 723 -0.75 -12.96 3.22
C GLU A 723 -2.09 -13.09 2.47
N GLY A 724 -2.06 -12.97 1.14
CA GLY A 724 -3.23 -13.19 0.29
C GLY A 724 -3.76 -14.64 0.36
N LEU A 725 -2.89 -15.63 0.58
CA LEU A 725 -3.30 -17.01 0.81
C LEU A 725 -3.99 -17.17 2.17
N PHE A 726 -3.51 -16.48 3.19
CA PHE A 726 -4.19 -16.46 4.48
C PHE A 726 -5.57 -15.82 4.42
N ASN A 727 -5.73 -14.71 3.70
CA ASN A 727 -7.05 -14.13 3.45
C ASN A 727 -7.96 -15.09 2.68
N LYS A 728 -7.43 -15.80 1.68
CA LYS A 728 -8.18 -16.84 0.94
C LYS A 728 -8.55 -18.03 1.83
N LEU A 729 -7.70 -18.40 2.78
CA LEU A 729 -7.99 -19.46 3.74
C LEU A 729 -9.22 -19.09 4.56
N ASP A 730 -9.26 -17.87 5.07
CA ASP A 730 -10.39 -17.36 5.87
C ASP A 730 -11.67 -17.28 5.02
N LEU A 731 -11.57 -16.79 3.78
CA LEU A 731 -12.72 -16.61 2.87
C LEU A 731 -13.21 -17.86 2.12
N LYS A 732 -12.49 -18.98 2.18
CA LYS A 732 -12.84 -20.19 1.41
C LYS A 732 -13.01 -21.44 2.26
N THR A 733 -12.62 -21.37 3.53
CA THR A 733 -12.62 -22.53 4.42
C THR A 733 -13.41 -22.27 5.68
N HIS A 734 -13.94 -23.35 6.25
CA HIS A 734 -14.65 -23.31 7.52
C HIS A 734 -13.82 -24.04 8.58
N ALA A 735 -13.94 -23.65 9.85
CA ALA A 735 -13.18 -24.23 10.96
C ALA A 735 -13.25 -25.77 10.97
N ASN A 736 -14.46 -26.32 10.78
CA ASN A 736 -14.76 -27.76 10.76
C ASN A 736 -14.25 -28.53 9.51
N MET A 737 -13.62 -27.88 8.53
CA MET A 737 -13.03 -28.59 7.39
C MET A 737 -11.73 -29.28 7.82
N SER A 738 -11.48 -30.49 7.31
CA SER A 738 -10.20 -31.16 7.52
C SER A 738 -9.05 -30.39 6.89
N LEU A 739 -7.87 -30.42 7.50
CA LEU A 739 -6.66 -29.73 7.01
C LEU A 739 -6.37 -30.05 5.53
N SER A 740 -6.47 -31.32 5.16
CA SER A 740 -6.30 -31.77 3.77
C SER A 740 -7.29 -31.10 2.78
N LEU A 741 -8.52 -30.82 3.21
CA LEU A 741 -9.50 -30.11 2.40
C LEU A 741 -9.16 -28.63 2.30
N LYS A 742 -8.79 -28.00 3.42
CA LYS A 742 -8.34 -26.60 3.47
C LYS A 742 -7.16 -26.38 2.52
N GLN A 743 -6.15 -27.24 2.60
CA GLN A 743 -5.00 -27.25 1.70
C GLN A 743 -5.44 -27.36 0.24
N SER A 744 -6.29 -28.33 -0.09
CA SER A 744 -6.76 -28.50 -1.47
C SER A 744 -7.53 -27.27 -1.97
N LYS A 745 -8.41 -26.68 -1.14
CA LYS A 745 -9.14 -25.45 -1.48
C LYS A 745 -8.18 -24.29 -1.73
N LEU A 746 -7.15 -24.16 -0.91
CA LEU A 746 -6.18 -23.08 -1.01
C LEU A 746 -5.28 -23.21 -2.24
N ARG A 747 -4.79 -24.42 -2.56
CA ARG A 747 -4.04 -24.72 -3.80
C ARG A 747 -4.86 -24.37 -5.05
N LEU A 748 -6.13 -24.75 -5.08
CA LEU A 748 -7.01 -24.43 -6.22
C LEU A 748 -7.44 -22.96 -6.27
N ALA A 749 -7.30 -22.23 -5.18
CA ALA A 749 -7.55 -20.79 -5.14
C ALA A 749 -6.32 -19.96 -5.51
N SER A 750 -5.12 -20.56 -5.50
CA SER A 750 -3.86 -19.87 -5.81
C SER A 750 -3.53 -19.89 -7.30
N GLY A 751 -4.01 -20.88 -8.07
CA GLY A 751 -3.82 -20.94 -9.52
C GLY A 751 -5.05 -21.41 -10.30
N LYS A 752 -4.95 -21.35 -11.63
CA LYS A 752 -5.98 -21.87 -12.55
C LYS A 752 -5.55 -23.26 -13.02
N ILE A 753 -6.43 -24.24 -12.91
CA ILE A 753 -6.24 -25.51 -13.62
C ILE A 753 -6.77 -25.35 -15.04
N LEU A 754 -6.00 -25.81 -16.02
CA LEU A 754 -6.49 -25.96 -17.37
C LEU A 754 -7.35 -27.23 -17.45
N LYS A 755 -8.54 -27.09 -18.04
CA LYS A 755 -9.52 -28.18 -18.16
C LYS A 755 -8.95 -29.40 -18.90
N GLU A 756 -8.01 -29.17 -19.81
CA GLU A 756 -7.36 -30.17 -20.66
C GLU A 756 -6.51 -31.19 -19.87
N ASP A 757 -5.87 -30.76 -18.78
CA ASP A 757 -4.99 -31.61 -17.96
C ASP A 757 -5.75 -32.60 -17.08
N LEU A 758 -7.06 -32.39 -16.91
CA LEU A 758 -7.87 -33.13 -15.93
C LEU A 758 -8.15 -34.57 -16.33
N THR A 759 -8.33 -34.85 -17.63
CA THR A 759 -8.78 -36.17 -18.09
C THR A 759 -7.70 -37.23 -17.88
N LEU A 760 -6.46 -36.97 -18.30
CA LEU A 760 -5.34 -37.88 -18.11
C LEU A 760 -4.93 -37.99 -16.64
N GLY A 761 -4.81 -36.85 -15.94
CA GLY A 761 -4.39 -36.84 -14.53
C GLY A 761 -5.37 -37.59 -13.61
N LEU A 762 -6.68 -37.53 -13.86
CA LEU A 762 -7.66 -38.29 -13.09
C LEU A 762 -7.53 -39.80 -13.30
N GLU A 763 -7.13 -40.24 -14.49
CA GLU A 763 -6.93 -41.68 -14.76
C GLU A 763 -5.69 -42.20 -14.05
N GLU A 764 -4.61 -41.42 -14.06
CA GLU A 764 -3.37 -41.74 -13.37
C GLU A 764 -3.56 -41.82 -11.85
N ILE A 765 -4.16 -40.81 -11.22
CA ILE A 765 -4.42 -40.80 -9.76
C ILE A 765 -5.31 -41.99 -9.36
N ARG A 766 -6.32 -42.31 -10.16
CA ARG A 766 -7.20 -43.47 -9.91
C ARG A 766 -6.43 -44.79 -10.06
N ALA A 767 -5.50 -44.89 -11.01
CA ALA A 767 -4.63 -46.04 -11.16
C ALA A 767 -3.65 -46.20 -9.99
N GLN A 768 -3.04 -45.11 -9.52
CA GLN A 768 -2.14 -45.10 -8.36
C GLN A 768 -2.87 -45.57 -7.08
N ARG A 769 -4.10 -45.10 -6.84
CA ARG A 769 -4.93 -45.58 -5.71
C ARG A 769 -5.27 -47.06 -5.81
N LYS A 770 -5.52 -47.57 -7.02
CA LYS A 770 -5.73 -49.01 -7.24
C LYS A 770 -4.44 -49.79 -6.94
N LYS A 771 -3.27 -49.29 -7.37
CA LYS A 771 -1.97 -49.90 -7.06
C LYS A 771 -1.66 -49.90 -5.56
N GLN A 772 -1.90 -48.80 -4.84
CA GLN A 772 -1.73 -48.72 -3.38
C GLN A 772 -2.66 -49.68 -2.61
N LYS A 773 -3.83 -50.01 -3.16
CA LYS A 773 -4.71 -51.07 -2.61
C LYS A 773 -4.23 -52.49 -2.91
N ILE A 774 -3.29 -52.67 -3.84
CA ILE A 774 -2.80 -53.98 -4.34
C ILE A 774 -1.39 -54.30 -3.79
N ILE A 775 -0.70 -53.37 -3.12
CA ILE A 775 0.53 -53.69 -2.37
C ILE A 775 0.15 -54.70 -1.27
N PRO A 776 0.73 -55.92 -1.24
CA PRO A 776 0.45 -56.87 -0.18
C PRO A 776 0.87 -56.25 1.15
N LEU A 777 -0.02 -56.28 2.13
CA LEU A 777 0.35 -56.15 3.53
C LEU A 777 1.39 -57.24 3.84
N GLN A 778 2.67 -56.95 3.70
CA GLN A 778 3.70 -57.68 4.42
C GLN A 778 3.75 -57.13 5.84
N ASP A 779 3.32 -57.99 6.77
CA ASP A 779 3.63 -58.01 8.19
C ASP A 779 3.36 -56.75 9.01
N LYS A 780 2.09 -56.31 9.01
CA LYS A 780 1.45 -55.97 10.28
C LYS A 780 0.45 -57.07 10.60
N GLN A 781 0.72 -57.84 11.66
CA GLN A 781 -0.22 -58.73 12.30
C GLN A 781 -1.58 -58.03 12.43
N LEU A 782 -2.50 -58.38 11.53
CA LEU A 782 -3.91 -58.15 11.71
C LEU A 782 -4.30 -59.01 12.90
N SER A 783 -4.51 -58.39 14.06
CA SER A 783 -5.32 -59.00 15.10
C SER A 783 -6.67 -59.32 14.47
N GLN A 784 -6.89 -60.59 14.17
CA GLN A 784 -8.19 -61.10 13.75
C GLN A 784 -9.18 -60.77 14.86
N TYR A 785 -9.99 -59.74 14.66
CA TYR A 785 -11.21 -59.58 15.44
C TYR A 785 -12.11 -60.74 15.03
N GLY A 786 -12.02 -61.83 15.80
CA GLY A 786 -12.71 -63.07 15.54
C GLY A 786 -14.23 -62.90 15.56
N GLU A 787 -14.90 -63.80 14.86
CA GLU A 787 -16.35 -64.01 14.76
C GLU A 787 -17.09 -63.83 16.11
N VAL A 788 -16.41 -64.17 17.21
CA VAL A 788 -16.87 -63.99 18.61
C VAL A 788 -17.18 -62.53 18.97
N VAL A 789 -16.37 -61.56 18.53
CA VAL A 789 -16.59 -60.13 18.83
C VAL A 789 -17.78 -59.58 18.03
N ALA A 790 -17.94 -60.03 16.78
CA ALA A 790 -19.06 -59.65 15.93
C ALA A 790 -20.39 -60.26 16.44
N SER A 791 -20.39 -61.53 16.86
CA SER A 791 -21.55 -62.17 17.50
C SER A 791 -21.91 -61.52 18.83
N ASN A 792 -20.94 -61.12 19.65
CA ASN A 792 -21.20 -60.43 20.92
C ASN A 792 -21.81 -59.03 20.71
N LEU A 793 -21.34 -58.28 19.70
CA LEU A 793 -21.93 -56.99 19.35
C LEU A 793 -23.36 -57.14 18.82
N PHE A 794 -23.62 -58.15 18.01
CA PHE A 794 -24.93 -58.43 17.44
C PHE A 794 -25.93 -58.87 18.52
N ASN A 795 -25.49 -59.67 19.49
CA ASN A 795 -26.30 -60.09 20.64
C ASN A 795 -26.61 -58.93 21.60
N CYS A 796 -25.70 -57.97 21.78
CA CYS A 796 -25.97 -56.74 22.55
C CYS A 796 -26.97 -55.79 21.88
N ILE A 797 -27.10 -55.84 20.55
CA ILE A 797 -28.05 -55.01 19.79
C ILE A 797 -29.46 -55.62 19.80
N ILE A 798 -29.57 -56.94 19.89
CA ILE A 798 -30.85 -57.66 19.85
C ILE A 798 -31.39 -57.94 21.28
N GLY A 799 -30.52 -58.00 22.28
CA GLY A 799 -30.87 -58.24 23.68
C GLY A 799 -30.89 -56.97 24.52
N ASN A 800 -31.99 -56.21 24.47
CA ASN A 800 -32.51 -55.45 25.60
C ASN A 800 -34.00 -55.12 25.33
N LYS A 801 -34.85 -56.01 25.83
CA LYS A 801 -36.01 -55.60 26.62
C LYS A 801 -35.54 -55.42 28.06
#